data_AF-A0AAV0T0Z4-F1
#
_entry.id   AF-A0AAV0T0Z4-F1
#
_cell.length_a   1.000
_cell.length_b   1.000
_cell.length_c   1.000
_cell.angle_alpha   90.00
_cell.angle_beta   90.00
_cell.angle_gamma   90.00
#
_symmetry.space_group_name_H-M   'P 1'
#
loop_
_entity.id
_entity.type
_entity.pdbx_description
1 polymer ?
#
loop_
_entity_poly.entity_id
_entity_poly.type
_entity_poly.pdbx_seq_one_letter_code
_entity_poly.pdbx_strand_id
1 'polypeptide(L)'
;MTNQPPDRGAVVSLPTCRTEMDVVLDQTLVLLQKALKMSTGAVLLDDALQSKAKQVAELAVQVHKRCTAPGSDKHFDRLQRSHDAREDWTTATTQQQADATSQPSVWSGFYNKTLRERWDVLALMYPRLKSLKLQQANGTETTSDMLLPSEPAAKLGELPLRTANLMIENCIGVLGVPLGLGLNFVIDGKSLSVPMAVEEPSVVAAASNAAKLVAVAGGGFHTSTSGNVMTSQIQLVDTKDIPAAIAAVRCNRERLLSIANRTLCPNMKKRGGGAVDIYCRVVSQAARTVATTAASSTWYTPCDDELVVNASGQQTQFLVVHVDVDVCEAMGANVVNTVAEGLSEEVSAITQSRVGLRILTNLCMQRRARAEFEIPLEKLGWKGVDGKDVASRIVEAYNFAAIDPYRAVTNNKGIMNGIDAVAVATGQDWRAIESAAHCYASRSGQYASLSRYEIDTARDGTGKRVLRGSLEMPIAVGSKGGALMTHPGYIATHAILQQPTARNLSGIIMSVGLAQNFAAIRAIAVTGIQKGHMALHARNIAVAAGAPGELVSEVCNYMLRRKSINVETAKEYLHAHAVYFEIQSNSPPSSPVSVTLPSMFYVEIPVPELESTVSLNLAFEAINKHPQYIAIMAPDTAGKGDKALTTLQRQLLGDKGYNQLEKMFAFLASVRSIVTSTSNTESDLLVSRANTELQNKLQLLSILINIIAYRLMEVRPQKVRTFIRQLLEASDGSAKSGVSAGEIHDSGAKSFRDLMVENVEPRDEVLSTGLPLLLALWQVLHYHIEQEVPHKLLRTRLVKEQAELLNNIVRSYELATPCNDDANATSAAGRPLEGKFLEYVAVQATRWQATLLLLIDVLALASELVTPERLDFLTRIGEYMEWEGSIAHDVARYQRDATERVPNAFLFWLSQRGIPHSEGKQYEGAFRRVADALAADKWDRLLQEARRDSRAAATFSLPAVERVVGLIREIYGDHSRGIRKESF
;
A
#
# COMPACT_ATOMS: atom_id res chain seq x y z
N MET A 1 9.96 25.12 -78.40
CA MET A 1 10.28 26.41 -79.06
C MET A 1 9.07 26.74 -79.92
N THR A 2 8.30 27.83 -79.83
CA THR A 2 8.26 29.14 -79.14
C THR A 2 6.90 29.70 -79.64
N ASN A 3 5.91 30.15 -78.87
CA ASN A 3 5.86 31.35 -78.03
C ASN A 3 4.49 31.44 -77.28
N GLN A 4 4.58 31.84 -76.01
CA GLN A 4 3.61 32.46 -75.08
C GLN A 4 2.10 32.50 -75.36
N PRO A 5 1.24 32.22 -74.35
CA PRO A 5 -0.04 32.90 -74.18
C PRO A 5 0.14 34.24 -73.45
N PRO A 6 -0.68 35.27 -73.76
CA PRO A 6 -0.70 36.52 -72.99
C PRO A 6 -1.48 36.36 -71.67
N ASP A 7 -1.12 37.23 -70.75
CA ASP A 7 -1.50 37.29 -69.35
C ASP A 7 -2.91 37.88 -69.14
N ARG A 8 -3.51 37.50 -67.99
CA ARG A 8 -4.50 38.21 -67.15
C ARG A 8 -5.84 38.69 -67.75
N GLY A 9 -6.92 38.26 -67.09
CA GLY A 9 -8.05 39.16 -66.83
C GLY A 9 -9.42 38.51 -66.61
N ALA A 10 -9.62 37.79 -65.52
CA ALA A 10 -10.92 37.72 -64.79
C ALA A 10 -10.80 36.77 -63.58
N VAL A 11 -9.91 37.07 -62.63
CA VAL A 11 -10.15 36.62 -61.25
C VAL A 11 -11.21 37.56 -60.71
N VAL A 12 -12.47 37.16 -60.84
CA VAL A 12 -13.59 37.86 -60.17
C VAL A 12 -13.38 37.65 -58.67
N SER A 13 -13.12 38.75 -57.97
CA SER A 13 -13.19 38.83 -56.52
C SER A 13 -14.55 38.33 -56.05
N LEU A 14 -14.58 37.19 -55.35
CA LEU A 14 -15.81 36.66 -54.78
C LEU A 14 -16.29 37.55 -53.62
N PRO A 15 -17.59 37.85 -53.52
CA PRO A 15 -18.06 38.89 -52.61
C PRO A 15 -18.11 38.43 -51.15
N THR A 16 -18.06 39.38 -50.21
CA THR A 16 -17.87 39.14 -48.76
C THR A 16 -19.18 39.03 -47.97
N CYS A 17 -20.34 39.27 -48.59
CA CYS A 17 -21.63 39.33 -47.91
C CYS A 17 -22.53 38.12 -48.22
N ARG A 18 -23.32 37.69 -47.23
CA ARG A 18 -24.19 36.50 -47.29
C ARG A 18 -25.19 36.56 -48.46
N THR A 19 -25.72 37.75 -48.75
CA THR A 19 -26.67 38.01 -49.83
C THR A 19 -26.09 37.76 -51.23
N GLU A 20 -24.79 37.95 -51.40
CA GLU A 20 -24.10 37.71 -52.68
C GLU A 20 -23.72 36.23 -52.84
N MET A 21 -23.55 35.51 -51.71
CA MET A 21 -23.33 34.07 -51.67
C MET A 21 -24.59 33.28 -52.05
N ASP A 22 -25.77 33.78 -51.68
CA ASP A 22 -27.06 33.23 -52.09
C ASP A 22 -27.26 33.34 -53.61
N VAL A 23 -26.80 34.44 -54.24
CA VAL A 23 -26.83 34.61 -55.70
C VAL A 23 -25.94 33.58 -56.42
N VAL A 24 -24.76 33.27 -55.86
CA VAL A 24 -23.87 32.24 -56.42
C VAL A 24 -24.47 30.84 -56.24
N LEU A 25 -25.13 30.57 -55.12
CA LEU A 25 -25.82 29.31 -54.86
C LEU A 25 -26.98 29.10 -55.84
N ASP A 26 -27.82 30.12 -56.05
CA ASP A 26 -28.93 30.09 -57.01
C ASP A 26 -28.43 29.89 -58.45
N GLN A 27 -27.35 30.56 -58.85
CA GLN A 27 -26.73 30.35 -60.17
C GLN A 27 -26.21 28.92 -60.33
N THR A 28 -25.64 28.34 -59.27
CA THR A 28 -25.14 26.95 -59.26
C THR A 28 -26.29 25.94 -59.35
N LEU A 29 -27.40 26.21 -58.65
CA LEU A 29 -28.61 25.40 -58.66
C LEU A 29 -29.30 25.42 -60.02
N VAL A 30 -29.34 26.58 -60.68
CA VAL A 30 -29.81 26.73 -62.07
C VAL A 30 -28.94 25.94 -63.04
N LEU A 31 -27.61 25.97 -62.89
CA LEU A 31 -26.70 25.19 -63.75
C LEU A 31 -26.86 23.66 -63.54
N LEU A 32 -27.06 23.22 -62.31
CA LEU A 32 -27.36 21.81 -61.97
C LEU A 32 -28.69 21.36 -62.54
N GLN A 33 -29.75 22.17 -62.42
CA GLN A 33 -31.06 21.87 -62.99
C GLN A 33 -31.02 21.83 -64.53
N LYS A 34 -30.21 22.70 -65.17
CA LYS A 34 -30.02 22.69 -66.62
C LYS A 34 -29.26 21.44 -67.08
N ALA A 35 -28.24 21.01 -66.33
CA ALA A 35 -27.49 19.78 -66.60
C ALA A 35 -28.35 18.53 -66.42
N LEU A 36 -29.20 18.47 -65.39
CA LEU A 36 -30.14 17.38 -65.15
C LEU A 36 -31.21 17.28 -66.24
N LYS A 37 -31.74 18.42 -66.71
CA LYS A 37 -32.71 18.48 -67.83
C LYS A 37 -32.13 18.03 -69.17
N MET A 38 -30.80 18.06 -69.35
CA MET A 38 -30.15 17.58 -70.57
C MET A 38 -29.83 16.08 -70.56
N SER A 39 -30.05 15.37 -69.44
CA SER A 39 -29.66 13.96 -69.28
C SER A 39 -30.77 12.92 -69.54
N THR A 40 -31.91 13.31 -70.11
CA THR A 40 -33.05 12.40 -70.40
C THR A 40 -32.90 11.60 -71.70
N GLY A 41 -31.68 11.27 -72.12
CA GLY A 41 -31.42 10.37 -73.24
C GLY A 41 -30.10 9.65 -73.03
N ALA A 42 -30.15 8.32 -73.02
CA ALA A 42 -28.96 7.48 -72.93
C ALA A 42 -28.01 7.77 -74.11
N VAL A 43 -26.74 8.10 -73.80
CA VAL A 43 -25.50 7.72 -74.52
C VAL A 43 -24.32 8.60 -74.06
N LEU A 44 -23.19 7.92 -73.78
CA LEU A 44 -21.78 8.37 -73.65
C LEU A 44 -21.46 9.61 -72.79
N LEU A 45 -20.71 9.38 -71.70
CA LEU A 45 -20.11 10.42 -70.86
C LEU A 45 -19.17 11.30 -71.69
N ASP A 46 -19.67 12.48 -72.07
CA ASP A 46 -18.90 13.54 -72.72
C ASP A 46 -17.93 14.19 -71.70
N ASP A 47 -16.69 14.44 -72.11
CA ASP A 47 -15.62 15.05 -71.29
C ASP A 47 -16.05 16.41 -70.70
N ALA A 48 -17.01 17.07 -71.36
CA ALA A 48 -17.63 18.31 -70.87
C ALA A 48 -18.43 18.13 -69.57
N LEU A 49 -19.11 16.99 -69.38
CA LEU A 49 -19.88 16.71 -68.17
C LEU A 49 -18.97 16.32 -67.02
N GLN A 50 -17.89 15.58 -67.28
CA GLN A 50 -16.84 15.30 -66.28
C GLN A 50 -16.09 16.55 -65.86
N SER A 51 -15.74 17.44 -66.81
CA SER A 51 -15.10 18.73 -66.51
C SER A 51 -16.01 19.62 -65.66
N LYS A 52 -17.31 19.68 -65.96
CA LYS A 52 -18.28 20.42 -65.15
C LYS A 52 -18.56 19.77 -63.80
N ALA A 53 -18.62 18.44 -63.71
CA ALA A 53 -18.75 17.73 -62.44
C ALA A 53 -17.53 17.94 -61.55
N LYS A 54 -16.32 18.01 -62.15
CA LYS A 54 -15.08 18.34 -61.44
C LYS A 54 -15.05 19.78 -60.98
N GLN A 55 -15.52 20.73 -61.79
CA GLN A 55 -15.71 22.13 -61.36
C GLN A 55 -16.74 22.26 -60.25
N VAL A 56 -17.86 21.55 -60.31
CA VAL A 56 -18.88 21.53 -59.25
C VAL A 56 -18.33 20.86 -57.98
N ALA A 57 -17.54 19.80 -58.10
CA ALA A 57 -16.87 19.16 -56.97
C ALA A 57 -15.80 20.07 -56.35
N GLU A 58 -15.01 20.78 -57.16
CA GLU A 58 -14.04 21.77 -56.68
C GLU A 58 -14.73 22.97 -56.03
N LEU A 59 -15.83 23.47 -56.60
CA LEU A 59 -16.65 24.52 -55.98
C LEU A 59 -17.31 24.02 -54.70
N ALA A 60 -17.82 22.79 -54.65
CA ALA A 60 -18.40 22.19 -53.46
C ALA A 60 -17.35 21.98 -52.36
N VAL A 61 -16.12 21.57 -52.72
CA VAL A 61 -14.99 21.49 -51.79
C VAL A 61 -14.55 22.88 -51.31
N GLN A 62 -14.63 23.92 -52.15
CA GLN A 62 -14.31 25.30 -51.77
C GLN A 62 -15.40 25.97 -50.92
N VAL A 63 -16.68 25.71 -51.21
CA VAL A 63 -17.84 26.10 -50.39
C VAL A 63 -17.78 25.35 -49.07
N HIS A 64 -17.47 24.05 -49.07
CA HIS A 64 -17.23 23.29 -47.85
C HIS A 64 -16.06 23.88 -47.05
N LYS A 65 -14.92 24.20 -47.70
CA LYS A 65 -13.78 24.88 -47.06
C LYS A 65 -14.13 26.26 -46.46
N ARG A 66 -15.10 26.97 -47.03
CA ARG A 66 -15.56 28.30 -46.55
C ARG A 66 -16.73 28.25 -45.57
N CYS A 67 -17.59 27.24 -45.63
CA CYS A 67 -18.53 26.92 -44.56
C CYS A 67 -17.78 26.36 -43.32
N THR A 68 -16.62 25.73 -43.53
CA THR A 68 -15.63 25.43 -42.50
C THR A 68 -14.61 26.56 -42.30
N ALA A 69 -14.80 27.75 -42.90
CA ALA A 69 -13.94 28.87 -42.58
C ALA A 69 -14.27 29.35 -41.15
N PRO A 70 -13.26 29.48 -40.30
CA PRO A 70 -13.38 29.99 -38.94
C PRO A 70 -14.24 31.25 -38.84
N GLY A 71 -15.37 31.16 -38.13
CA GLY A 71 -15.93 32.34 -37.48
C GLY A 71 -14.98 32.74 -36.35
N SER A 72 -14.02 33.62 -36.62
CA SER A 72 -13.07 34.10 -35.61
C SER A 72 -12.42 32.99 -34.76
N ASP A 73 -11.96 31.89 -35.37
CA ASP A 73 -11.44 30.77 -34.58
C ASP A 73 -10.20 31.23 -33.82
N LYS A 74 -10.36 31.27 -32.49
CA LYS A 74 -9.24 31.12 -31.59
C LYS A 74 -8.53 29.82 -31.94
N HIS A 75 -7.27 29.94 -32.36
CA HIS A 75 -6.35 28.82 -32.25
C HIS A 75 -6.09 28.57 -30.76
N PHE A 76 -6.47 27.39 -30.27
CA PHE A 76 -6.08 26.95 -28.93
C PHE A 76 -4.56 26.87 -28.85
N ASP A 77 -3.99 27.25 -27.71
CA ASP A 77 -2.55 27.12 -27.51
C ASP A 77 -2.13 25.65 -27.66
N ARG A 78 -1.02 25.45 -28.38
CA ARG A 78 -0.42 24.12 -28.50
C ARG A 78 0.06 23.67 -27.13
N LEU A 79 -0.16 22.40 -26.80
CA LEU A 79 0.40 21.79 -25.60
C LEU A 79 1.92 21.94 -25.63
N GLN A 80 2.48 22.49 -24.57
CA GLN A 80 3.90 22.63 -24.34
C GLN A 80 4.35 21.57 -23.33
N ARG A 81 5.58 21.07 -23.43
CA ARG A 81 6.12 20.16 -22.41
C ARG A 81 6.07 20.85 -21.06
N SER A 82 5.77 20.09 -20.01
CA SER A 82 5.64 20.56 -18.62
C SER A 82 6.93 21.18 -18.03
N HIS A 83 8.05 21.20 -18.76
CA HIS A 83 9.30 21.80 -18.30
C HIS A 83 9.12 23.30 -18.01
N ASP A 84 9.10 23.64 -16.72
CA ASP A 84 9.38 25.00 -16.28
C ASP A 84 10.80 25.35 -16.71
N ALA A 85 10.92 26.26 -17.67
CA ALA A 85 12.18 26.84 -18.09
C ALA A 85 12.76 27.69 -16.95
N ARG A 86 13.41 27.05 -15.96
CA ARG A 86 14.36 27.69 -15.02
C ARG A 86 15.15 26.79 -14.07
N GLU A 87 15.14 25.47 -14.23
CA GLU A 87 16.03 24.63 -13.42
C GLU A 87 16.95 23.78 -14.30
N ASP A 88 18.18 24.27 -14.48
CA ASP A 88 19.30 23.50 -15.03
C ASP A 88 19.63 22.33 -14.08
N TRP A 89 19.14 21.13 -14.41
CA TRP A 89 19.45 19.89 -13.68
C TRP A 89 20.25 18.88 -14.51
N THR A 90 21.14 19.36 -15.39
CA THR A 90 21.90 18.50 -16.33
C THR A 90 23.32 18.12 -15.89
N THR A 91 23.69 18.14 -14.60
CA THR A 91 25.09 17.84 -14.21
C THR A 91 25.32 16.90 -13.01
N ALA A 92 24.36 16.08 -12.57
CA ALA A 92 24.64 15.19 -11.42
C ALA A 92 24.16 13.72 -11.48
N THR A 93 23.58 13.21 -12.58
CA THR A 93 22.95 11.86 -12.51
C THR A 93 23.22 10.92 -13.68
N THR A 94 24.12 11.25 -14.60
CA THR A 94 24.37 10.38 -15.77
C THR A 94 25.40 9.27 -15.54
N GLN A 95 25.87 9.05 -14.31
CA GLN A 95 26.90 8.02 -14.01
C GLN A 95 26.46 6.86 -13.10
N GLN A 96 25.19 6.76 -12.70
CA GLN A 96 24.72 5.69 -11.81
C GLN A 96 23.71 4.70 -12.43
N GLN A 97 23.48 4.74 -13.75
CA GLN A 97 22.47 3.90 -14.39
C GLN A 97 22.99 2.62 -15.07
N ALA A 98 24.25 2.25 -14.85
CA ALA A 98 24.84 1.06 -15.49
C ALA A 98 25.06 -0.16 -14.55
N ASP A 99 25.02 -0.03 -13.22
CA ASP A 99 25.37 -1.14 -12.30
C ASP A 99 24.40 -1.28 -11.10
N ALA A 100 23.13 -1.59 -11.35
CA ALA A 100 22.16 -1.91 -10.28
C ALA A 100 21.72 -3.37 -10.34
N THR A 101 22.55 -4.27 -9.80
CA THR A 101 22.15 -5.61 -9.40
C THR A 101 21.30 -5.59 -8.13
N SER A 102 20.04 -6.00 -8.26
CA SER A 102 19.18 -6.69 -7.28
C SER A 102 19.16 -6.25 -5.79
N GLN A 103 18.81 -4.99 -5.50
CA GLN A 103 18.24 -4.66 -4.16
C GLN A 103 16.74 -4.39 -4.27
N PRO A 104 15.90 -4.95 -3.38
CA PRO A 104 14.48 -4.65 -3.35
C PRO A 104 14.24 -3.20 -2.90
N SER A 105 13.37 -2.49 -3.63
CA SER A 105 12.96 -1.12 -3.30
C SER A 105 12.43 -1.02 -1.86
N VAL A 106 12.61 0.13 -1.21
CA VAL A 106 11.97 0.48 0.08
C VAL A 106 10.44 0.30 0.03
N TRP A 107 9.85 0.37 -1.16
CA TRP A 107 8.43 0.16 -1.43
C TRP A 107 8.03 -1.32 -1.61
N SER A 108 8.98 -2.26 -1.53
CA SER A 108 8.72 -3.69 -1.70
C SER A 108 7.82 -4.23 -0.58
N GLY A 109 6.81 -5.01 -0.97
CA GLY A 109 5.83 -5.57 -0.04
C GLY A 109 4.95 -4.54 0.68
N PHE A 110 4.92 -3.26 0.24
CA PHE A 110 4.14 -2.20 0.91
C PHE A 110 2.66 -2.54 1.10
N TYR A 111 2.06 -3.30 0.19
CA TYR A 111 0.67 -3.74 0.28
C TYR A 111 0.42 -4.82 1.35
N ASN A 112 1.45 -5.58 1.74
CA ASN A 112 1.40 -6.59 2.81
C ASN A 112 1.76 -6.01 4.19
N LYS A 113 2.36 -4.82 4.22
CA LYS A 113 2.74 -4.14 5.46
C LYS A 113 1.50 -3.68 6.24
N THR A 114 1.60 -3.68 7.57
CA THR A 114 0.65 -3.04 8.48
C THR A 114 0.62 -1.53 8.27
N LEU A 115 -0.40 -0.86 8.79
CA LEU A 115 -0.54 0.59 8.66
C LEU A 115 0.64 1.34 9.31
N ARG A 116 1.14 0.84 10.45
CA ARG A 116 2.29 1.41 11.14
C ARG A 116 3.57 1.29 10.32
N GLU A 117 3.85 0.11 9.78
CA GLU A 117 5.02 -0.13 8.94
C GLU A 117 5.02 0.74 7.68
N ARG A 118 3.85 0.94 7.06
CA ARG A 118 3.70 1.86 5.91
C ARG A 118 4.03 3.30 6.30
N TRP A 119 3.64 3.69 7.49
CA TRP A 119 3.94 5.00 8.06
C TRP A 119 5.41 5.19 8.36
N ASP A 120 6.08 4.17 8.89
CA ASP A 120 7.52 4.24 9.15
C ASP A 120 8.30 4.37 7.83
N VAL A 121 7.88 3.65 6.78
CA VAL A 121 8.40 3.82 5.41
C VAL A 121 8.17 5.24 4.89
N LEU A 122 6.96 5.78 5.04
CA LEU A 122 6.64 7.17 4.66
C LEU A 122 7.50 8.19 5.41
N ALA A 123 7.67 8.02 6.72
CA ALA A 123 8.45 8.90 7.57
C ALA A 123 9.94 8.87 7.22
N LEU A 124 10.44 7.72 6.74
CA LEU A 124 11.80 7.56 6.24
C LEU A 124 11.98 8.23 4.86
N MET A 125 11.01 8.05 3.97
CA MET A 125 11.06 8.60 2.60
C MET A 125 10.80 10.10 2.53
N TYR A 126 10.01 10.64 3.45
CA TYR A 126 9.63 12.05 3.50
C TYR A 126 9.91 12.65 4.89
N PRO A 127 11.18 12.85 5.28
CA PRO A 127 11.53 13.32 6.62
C PRO A 127 10.91 14.68 6.98
N ARG A 128 10.64 15.53 5.97
CA ARG A 128 9.99 16.84 6.13
C ARG A 128 8.52 16.75 6.60
N LEU A 129 7.87 15.60 6.48
CA LEU A 129 6.57 15.37 7.11
C LEU A 129 6.66 15.44 8.65
N LYS A 130 7.83 15.16 9.25
CA LYS A 130 8.06 15.34 10.69
C LYS A 130 8.19 16.82 11.09
N SER A 131 8.80 17.66 10.26
CA SER A 131 9.03 19.09 10.57
C SER A 131 7.81 19.98 10.40
N LEU A 132 6.86 19.61 9.53
CA LEU A 132 5.58 20.33 9.35
C LEU A 132 4.73 20.37 10.63
N LYS A 133 4.92 19.42 11.55
CA LYS A 133 4.27 19.40 12.87
C LYS A 133 4.76 20.51 13.81
N LEU A 134 6.01 20.95 13.70
CA LEU A 134 6.60 21.95 14.61
C LEU A 134 6.19 23.39 14.28
N GLN A 135 5.89 23.70 13.02
CA GLN A 135 5.49 25.05 12.63
C GLN A 135 4.02 25.37 12.97
N GLN A 136 3.15 24.36 13.10
CA GLN A 136 1.75 24.58 13.52
C GLN A 136 1.59 24.78 15.03
N ALA A 137 2.59 24.44 15.85
CA ALA A 137 2.53 24.58 17.31
C ALA A 137 2.99 25.96 17.83
N ASN A 138 3.72 26.75 17.02
CA ASN A 138 4.31 28.03 17.46
C ASN A 138 3.51 29.28 17.04
N GLY A 139 2.24 29.14 16.66
CA GLY A 139 1.35 30.25 16.33
C GLY A 139 0.35 30.54 17.45
N THR A 140 0.67 31.53 18.28
CA THR A 140 -0.18 32.23 19.29
C THR A 140 -0.54 31.52 20.61
N GLU A 141 -0.13 32.16 21.72
CA GLU A 141 -0.40 31.82 23.12
C GLU A 141 -1.86 32.07 23.52
N THR A 142 -2.50 31.10 24.19
CA THR A 142 -3.18 31.17 25.53
C THR A 142 -4.38 30.20 25.64
N THR A 143 -4.27 29.25 26.59
CA THR A 143 -5.31 28.51 27.35
C THR A 143 -6.35 27.69 26.55
N SER A 144 -6.68 26.43 26.82
CA SER A 144 -6.54 25.51 27.96
C SER A 144 -6.72 24.06 27.44
N ASP A 145 -6.15 23.08 28.16
CA ASP A 145 -6.41 21.63 28.09
C ASP A 145 -7.08 21.05 26.82
N MET A 146 -6.25 20.50 25.93
CA MET A 146 -6.65 19.37 25.11
C MET A 146 -5.53 18.33 25.09
N LEU A 147 -5.84 17.18 25.68
CA LEU A 147 -5.09 15.92 25.64
C LEU A 147 -4.52 15.66 24.23
N LEU A 148 -3.20 15.51 24.14
CA LEU A 148 -2.49 15.11 22.93
C LEU A 148 -2.52 13.57 22.82
N PRO A 149 -3.03 12.97 21.72
CA PRO A 149 -2.97 11.53 21.53
C PRO A 149 -1.83 11.05 20.63
N SER A 150 -1.61 9.75 20.84
CA SER A 150 -0.44 8.91 20.69
C SER A 150 0.26 8.70 19.34
N GLU A 151 -0.32 9.18 18.23
CA GLU A 151 -0.04 8.56 16.93
C GLU A 151 0.12 9.57 15.77
N PRO A 152 1.28 9.58 15.09
CA PRO A 152 1.44 10.31 13.82
C PRO A 152 0.55 9.79 12.70
N ALA A 153 0.19 8.50 12.76
CA ALA A 153 -0.50 7.81 11.68
C ALA A 153 -1.97 8.21 11.52
N ALA A 154 -2.63 8.51 12.64
CA ALA A 154 -4.04 8.85 12.72
C ALA A 154 -4.38 10.24 12.14
N LYS A 155 -3.39 11.12 11.90
CA LYS A 155 -3.63 12.54 11.55
C LYS A 155 -3.47 12.89 10.07
N LEU A 156 -2.99 11.98 9.21
CA LEU A 156 -2.85 12.28 7.78
C LEU A 156 -4.21 12.20 7.09
N GLY A 157 -4.79 13.38 6.83
CA GLY A 157 -6.14 13.49 6.25
C GLY A 157 -7.23 13.78 7.28
N GLU A 158 -6.89 13.95 8.57
CA GLU A 158 -7.87 14.41 9.56
C GLU A 158 -8.23 15.89 9.32
N LEU A 159 -9.53 16.16 9.23
CA LEU A 159 -10.07 17.51 9.16
C LEU A 159 -10.76 17.82 10.50
N PRO A 160 -10.23 18.76 11.31
CA PRO A 160 -10.87 19.13 12.56
C PRO A 160 -12.31 19.60 12.35
N LEU A 161 -13.26 19.15 13.17
CA LEU A 161 -14.68 19.45 13.01
C LEU A 161 -14.97 20.97 13.01
N ARG A 162 -14.22 21.75 13.81
CA ARG A 162 -14.30 23.22 13.81
C ARG A 162 -13.95 23.79 12.44
N THR A 163 -12.90 23.27 11.80
CA THR A 163 -12.50 23.69 10.46
C THR A 163 -13.53 23.25 9.42
N ALA A 164 -14.04 22.02 9.50
CA ALA A 164 -15.09 21.52 8.62
C ALA A 164 -16.36 22.39 8.67
N ASN A 165 -16.77 22.79 9.88
CA ASN A 165 -17.93 23.67 10.08
C ASN A 165 -17.76 25.08 9.50
N LEU A 166 -16.51 25.51 9.25
CA LEU A 166 -16.22 26.77 8.57
C LEU A 166 -16.05 26.62 7.05
N MET A 167 -15.95 25.38 6.56
CA MET A 167 -15.76 25.11 5.13
C MET A 167 -17.08 25.00 4.36
N ILE A 168 -18.15 24.54 5.01
CA ILE A 168 -19.47 24.36 4.40
C ILE A 168 -20.59 24.73 5.38
N GLU A 169 -21.78 25.00 4.85
CA GLU A 169 -23.00 25.22 5.64
C GLU A 169 -23.59 23.89 6.16
N ASN A 170 -24.35 23.96 7.26
CA ASN A 170 -25.05 22.82 7.87
C ASN A 170 -24.14 21.61 8.17
N CYS A 171 -22.87 21.87 8.53
CA CYS A 171 -21.91 20.84 8.86
C CYS A 171 -22.27 20.13 10.18
N ILE A 172 -22.49 18.82 10.13
CA ILE A 172 -22.78 17.98 11.29
C ILE A 172 -21.68 16.97 11.61
N GLY A 173 -20.65 16.87 10.75
CA GLY A 173 -19.59 15.87 10.88
C GLY A 173 -18.61 15.88 9.70
N VAL A 174 -17.61 15.00 9.77
CA VAL A 174 -16.63 14.77 8.70
C VAL A 174 -16.70 13.31 8.28
N LEU A 175 -16.80 13.06 6.97
CA LEU A 175 -16.74 11.72 6.38
C LEU A 175 -15.36 11.50 5.77
N GLY A 176 -14.61 10.53 6.32
CA GLY A 176 -13.29 10.15 5.80
C GLY A 176 -13.38 9.17 4.62
N VAL A 177 -12.47 9.31 3.66
CA VAL A 177 -12.28 8.36 2.54
C VAL A 177 -10.88 7.73 2.66
N PRO A 178 -10.70 6.41 2.39
CA PRO A 178 -9.39 5.77 2.50
C PRO A 178 -8.31 6.46 1.66
N LEU A 179 -7.18 6.79 2.28
CA LEU A 179 -6.01 7.38 1.63
C LEU A 179 -4.92 6.32 1.41
N GLY A 180 -4.55 6.09 0.16
CA GLY A 180 -3.46 5.21 -0.27
C GLY A 180 -2.36 5.95 -1.04
N LEU A 181 -1.34 5.19 -1.45
CA LEU A 181 -0.25 5.68 -2.30
C LEU A 181 -0.17 4.86 -3.58
N GLY A 182 -0.31 5.52 -4.72
CA GLY A 182 0.10 5.03 -6.02
C GLY A 182 1.62 5.03 -6.12
N LEU A 183 2.22 3.84 -6.19
CA LEU A 183 3.68 3.66 -6.17
C LEU A 183 4.24 3.46 -7.57
N ASN A 184 5.55 3.67 -7.72
CA ASN A 184 6.33 3.41 -8.94
C ASN A 184 6.08 4.36 -10.12
N PHE A 185 5.47 5.54 -9.89
CA PHE A 185 5.30 6.52 -10.96
C PHE A 185 6.64 7.19 -11.29
N VAL A 186 7.01 7.16 -12.57
CA VAL A 186 8.07 8.00 -13.13
C VAL A 186 7.40 8.93 -14.13
N ILE A 187 7.39 10.23 -13.87
CA ILE A 187 6.67 11.23 -14.67
C ILE A 187 7.67 12.34 -15.02
N ASP A 188 7.86 12.58 -16.32
CA ASP A 188 8.86 13.52 -16.85
C ASP A 188 10.25 13.32 -16.23
N GLY A 189 10.64 12.06 -16.04
CA GLY A 189 11.91 11.64 -15.43
C GLY A 189 11.96 11.67 -13.90
N LYS A 190 10.91 12.13 -13.21
CA LYS A 190 10.86 12.21 -11.74
C LYS A 190 10.13 11.01 -11.14
N SER A 191 10.76 10.33 -10.18
CA SER A 191 10.11 9.26 -9.40
C SER A 191 9.21 9.85 -8.31
N LEU A 192 7.94 9.48 -8.31
CA LEU A 192 6.90 10.01 -7.43
C LEU A 192 6.09 8.89 -6.77
N SER A 193 5.73 9.09 -5.51
CA SER A 193 4.63 8.38 -4.86
C SER A 193 3.42 9.30 -4.89
N VAL A 194 2.28 8.81 -5.38
CA VAL A 194 1.11 9.64 -5.65
C VAL A 194 0.01 9.36 -4.62
N PRO A 195 -0.38 10.32 -3.77
CA PRO A 195 -1.52 10.16 -2.86
C PRO A 195 -2.82 9.95 -3.64
N MET A 196 -3.63 8.98 -3.22
CA MET A 196 -4.89 8.60 -3.86
C MET A 196 -5.94 8.33 -2.78
N ALA A 197 -7.03 9.10 -2.76
CA ALA A 197 -8.12 8.97 -1.81
C ALA A 197 -9.35 8.40 -2.52
N VAL A 198 -9.69 7.14 -2.24
CA VAL A 198 -10.76 6.41 -2.95
C VAL A 198 -11.26 5.24 -2.12
N GLU A 199 -12.57 4.99 -2.15
CA GLU A 199 -13.23 3.88 -1.47
C GLU A 199 -13.23 2.59 -2.32
N GLU A 200 -13.10 2.74 -3.64
CA GLU A 200 -13.14 1.62 -4.57
C GLU A 200 -11.90 0.71 -4.45
N PRO A 201 -12.09 -0.60 -4.25
CA PRO A 201 -11.02 -1.58 -4.19
C PRO A 201 -10.18 -1.64 -5.46
N SER A 202 -8.92 -2.04 -5.31
CA SER A 202 -7.96 -2.28 -6.39
C SER A 202 -7.55 -1.05 -7.19
N VAL A 203 -8.18 0.11 -7.02
CA VAL A 203 -7.81 1.31 -7.80
C VAL A 203 -6.34 1.69 -7.59
N VAL A 204 -5.92 1.85 -6.33
CA VAL A 204 -4.52 2.18 -5.98
C VAL A 204 -3.54 1.09 -6.41
N ALA A 205 -3.93 -0.18 -6.28
CA ALA A 205 -3.09 -1.33 -6.63
C ALA A 205 -2.90 -1.46 -8.15
N ALA A 206 -3.97 -1.24 -8.93
CA ALA A 206 -3.96 -1.26 -10.38
C ALA A 206 -3.08 -0.13 -10.94
N ALA A 207 -3.26 1.10 -10.45
CA ALA A 207 -2.41 2.24 -10.79
C ALA A 207 -0.93 1.95 -10.50
N SER A 208 -0.61 1.42 -9.31
CA SER A 208 0.77 1.12 -8.90
C SER A 208 1.43 0.04 -9.75
N ASN A 209 0.67 -0.99 -10.16
CA ASN A 209 1.17 -2.08 -11.01
C ASN A 209 1.41 -1.59 -12.44
N ALA A 210 0.46 -0.84 -13.01
CA ALA A 210 0.62 -0.21 -14.31
C ALA A 210 1.83 0.74 -14.34
N ALA A 211 1.95 1.62 -13.34
CA ALA A 211 3.07 2.54 -13.23
C ALA A 211 4.42 1.80 -13.16
N LYS A 212 4.51 0.70 -12.40
CA LYS A 212 5.72 -0.13 -12.34
C LYS A 212 6.11 -0.67 -13.71
N LEU A 213 5.16 -1.19 -14.49
CA LEU A 213 5.46 -1.70 -15.83
C LEU A 213 5.89 -0.56 -16.76
N VAL A 214 5.15 0.55 -16.76
CA VAL A 214 5.47 1.73 -17.60
C VAL A 214 6.85 2.30 -17.25
N ALA A 215 7.22 2.35 -15.98
CA ALA A 215 8.54 2.81 -15.55
C ALA A 215 9.65 1.84 -15.99
N VAL A 216 9.53 0.55 -15.67
CA VAL A 216 10.59 -0.44 -15.91
C VAL A 216 10.76 -0.77 -17.40
N ALA A 217 9.66 -0.87 -18.14
CA ALA A 217 9.70 -1.26 -19.55
C ALA A 217 9.67 -0.05 -20.51
N GLY A 218 9.06 1.05 -20.10
CA GLY A 218 8.73 2.19 -20.96
C GLY A 218 9.40 3.51 -20.63
N GLY A 219 10.22 3.56 -19.57
CA GLY A 219 10.92 4.78 -19.14
C GLY A 219 10.03 5.81 -18.42
N GLY A 220 8.75 5.50 -18.18
CA GLY A 220 7.81 6.38 -17.48
C GLY A 220 6.79 7.10 -18.36
N PHE A 221 6.09 8.06 -17.78
CA PHE A 221 5.10 8.90 -18.42
C PHE A 221 5.70 10.25 -18.83
N HIS A 222 5.20 10.80 -19.93
CA HIS A 222 5.58 12.10 -20.46
C HIS A 222 4.35 13.01 -20.51
N THR A 223 4.49 14.27 -20.06
CA THR A 223 3.35 15.18 -19.95
C THR A 223 3.52 16.49 -20.70
N SER A 224 2.39 17.09 -21.08
CA SER A 224 2.34 18.42 -21.72
C SER A 224 1.04 19.15 -21.36
N THR A 225 1.07 20.48 -21.36
CA THR A 225 -0.06 21.34 -20.93
C THR A 225 -0.16 22.60 -21.78
N SER A 226 -1.37 23.16 -21.93
CA SER A 226 -1.61 24.45 -22.59
C SER A 226 -1.52 25.65 -21.64
N GLY A 227 -1.25 25.45 -20.34
CA GLY A 227 -1.15 26.51 -19.34
C GLY A 227 -2.37 26.60 -18.41
N ASN A 228 -2.47 27.69 -17.65
CA ASN A 228 -3.43 27.86 -16.56
C ASN A 228 -4.52 28.90 -16.88
N VAL A 229 -5.09 28.83 -18.07
CA VAL A 229 -6.11 29.79 -18.54
C VAL A 229 -7.51 29.28 -18.27
N MET A 230 -8.27 30.01 -17.45
CA MET A 230 -9.68 29.77 -17.19
C MET A 230 -10.56 30.74 -17.99
N THR A 231 -11.76 30.32 -18.36
CA THR A 231 -12.71 31.16 -19.10
C THR A 231 -13.92 31.48 -18.22
N SER A 232 -14.32 32.75 -18.16
CA SER A 232 -15.63 33.16 -17.67
C SER A 232 -16.53 33.69 -18.77
N GLN A 233 -17.83 33.65 -18.52
CA GLN A 233 -18.87 33.96 -19.47
C GLN A 233 -19.74 35.09 -18.92
N ILE A 234 -20.00 36.09 -19.76
CA ILE A 234 -21.01 37.13 -19.53
C ILE A 234 -22.09 36.91 -20.59
N GLN A 235 -23.25 36.45 -20.16
CA GLN A 235 -24.42 36.29 -21.03
C GLN A 235 -25.03 37.66 -21.29
N LEU A 236 -25.24 38.00 -22.55
CA LEU A 236 -25.98 39.17 -22.99
C LEU A 236 -27.34 38.74 -23.53
N VAL A 237 -28.37 39.43 -23.07
CA VAL A 237 -29.78 39.19 -23.36
C VAL A 237 -30.38 40.47 -23.95
N ASP A 238 -31.44 40.33 -24.74
CA ASP A 238 -32.14 41.44 -25.40
C ASP A 238 -31.23 42.29 -26.31
N THR A 239 -30.17 41.66 -26.85
CA THR A 239 -29.24 42.30 -27.80
C THR A 239 -29.94 42.56 -29.13
N LYS A 240 -30.21 43.83 -29.43
CA LYS A 240 -30.91 44.23 -30.68
C LYS A 240 -30.12 43.90 -31.96
N ASP A 241 -28.82 44.17 -31.94
CA ASP A 241 -27.91 43.93 -33.08
C ASP A 241 -26.66 43.17 -32.60
N ILE A 242 -26.69 41.85 -32.78
CA ILE A 242 -25.59 40.96 -32.39
C ILE A 242 -24.29 41.28 -33.14
N PRO A 243 -24.28 41.43 -34.48
CA PRO A 243 -23.08 41.87 -35.21
C PRO A 243 -22.47 43.17 -34.68
N ALA A 244 -23.29 44.20 -34.42
CA ALA A 244 -22.80 45.47 -33.89
C ALA A 244 -22.24 45.32 -32.46
N ALA A 245 -22.90 44.52 -31.61
CA ALA A 245 -22.42 44.22 -30.26
C ALA A 245 -21.06 43.47 -30.28
N ILE A 246 -20.90 42.48 -31.16
CA ILE A 246 -19.61 41.78 -31.35
C ILE A 246 -18.52 42.76 -31.79
N ALA A 247 -18.83 43.64 -32.74
CA ALA A 247 -17.90 44.67 -33.20
C ALA A 247 -17.54 45.65 -32.06
N ALA A 248 -18.50 46.06 -31.24
CA ALA A 248 -18.28 46.94 -30.10
C ALA A 248 -17.35 46.33 -29.04
N VAL A 249 -17.55 45.06 -28.66
CA VAL A 249 -16.64 44.33 -27.75
C VAL A 249 -15.25 44.24 -28.39
N ARG A 250 -15.15 43.90 -29.67
CA ARG A 250 -13.87 43.79 -30.38
C ARG A 250 -13.11 45.13 -30.41
N CYS A 251 -13.79 46.24 -30.71
CA CYS A 251 -13.17 47.57 -30.74
C CYS A 251 -12.75 48.05 -29.34
N ASN A 252 -13.39 47.56 -28.28
CA ASN A 252 -13.06 47.89 -26.89
C ASN A 252 -12.19 46.83 -26.19
N ARG A 253 -11.71 45.80 -26.90
CA ARG A 253 -11.00 44.65 -26.34
C ARG A 253 -9.87 45.06 -25.39
N GLU A 254 -8.95 45.90 -25.86
CA GLU A 254 -7.80 46.37 -25.06
C GLU A 254 -8.23 47.20 -23.83
N ARG A 255 -9.29 48.02 -23.97
CA ARG A 255 -9.84 48.80 -22.86
C ARG A 255 -10.42 47.88 -21.79
N LEU A 256 -11.21 46.89 -22.18
CA LEU A 256 -11.82 45.90 -21.28
C LEU A 256 -10.75 45.04 -20.59
N LEU A 257 -9.74 44.58 -21.32
CA LEU A 257 -8.60 43.85 -20.75
C LEU A 257 -7.80 44.71 -19.77
N SER A 258 -7.62 46.00 -20.07
CA SER A 258 -6.97 46.95 -19.16
C SER A 258 -7.78 47.13 -17.87
N ILE A 259 -9.10 47.29 -17.95
CA ILE A 259 -9.99 47.40 -16.78
C ILE A 259 -9.91 46.10 -15.95
N ALA A 260 -10.03 44.95 -16.60
CA ALA A 260 -9.93 43.65 -15.93
C ALA A 260 -8.62 43.50 -15.16
N ASN A 261 -7.50 43.82 -15.80
CA ASN A 261 -6.17 43.64 -15.20
C ASN A 261 -5.80 44.71 -14.17
N ARG A 262 -6.25 45.95 -14.30
CA ARG A 262 -5.89 47.05 -13.38
C ARG A 262 -6.82 47.12 -12.18
N THR A 263 -8.11 46.88 -12.38
CA THR A 263 -9.14 47.14 -11.36
C THR A 263 -9.70 45.86 -10.76
N LEU A 264 -9.92 44.83 -11.57
CA LEU A 264 -10.67 43.64 -11.13
C LEU A 264 -9.77 42.49 -10.64
N CYS A 265 -8.63 42.26 -11.29
CA CYS A 265 -7.67 41.22 -10.90
C CYS A 265 -6.20 41.71 -10.78
N PRO A 266 -5.92 42.88 -10.15
CA PRO A 266 -4.58 43.47 -10.10
C PRO A 266 -3.54 42.55 -9.43
N ASN A 267 -3.95 41.79 -8.41
CA ASN A 267 -3.06 40.84 -7.75
C ASN A 267 -2.68 39.67 -8.64
N MET A 268 -3.57 39.23 -9.53
CA MET A 268 -3.25 38.18 -10.50
C MET A 268 -2.28 38.71 -11.55
N LYS A 269 -2.53 39.93 -12.06
CA LYS A 269 -1.63 40.59 -13.01
C LYS A 269 -0.22 40.80 -12.45
N LYS A 270 -0.10 41.21 -11.18
CA LYS A 270 1.20 41.34 -10.49
C LYS A 270 1.99 40.04 -10.41
N ARG A 271 1.32 38.89 -10.39
CA ARG A 271 1.94 37.55 -10.34
C ARG A 271 2.32 37.01 -11.72
N GLY A 272 2.04 37.75 -12.79
CA GLY A 272 2.33 37.37 -14.18
C GLY A 272 1.12 36.84 -14.97
N GLY A 273 -0.02 36.61 -14.33
CA GLY A 273 -1.27 36.18 -14.99
C GLY A 273 -2.18 37.35 -15.37
N GLY A 274 -3.49 37.17 -15.16
CA GLY A 274 -4.54 38.16 -15.39
C GLY A 274 -5.36 37.88 -16.65
N ALA A 275 -6.27 38.79 -17.01
CA ALA A 275 -7.09 38.68 -18.21
C ALA A 275 -6.19 38.73 -19.46
N VAL A 276 -6.24 37.67 -20.27
CA VAL A 276 -5.42 37.51 -21.48
C VAL A 276 -6.23 37.77 -22.74
N ASP A 277 -7.54 37.50 -22.72
CA ASP A 277 -8.37 37.71 -23.91
C ASP A 277 -9.85 37.90 -23.58
N ILE A 278 -10.58 38.54 -24.48
CA ILE A 278 -12.03 38.72 -24.45
C ILE A 278 -12.61 38.63 -25.87
N TYR A 279 -13.62 37.78 -26.04
CA TYR A 279 -14.19 37.46 -27.35
C TYR A 279 -15.67 37.07 -27.22
N CYS A 280 -16.41 37.17 -28.33
CA CYS A 280 -17.84 36.87 -28.34
C CYS A 280 -18.12 35.52 -29.00
N ARG A 281 -19.16 34.84 -28.52
CA ARG A 281 -19.75 33.64 -29.12
C ARG A 281 -21.25 33.82 -29.21
N VAL A 282 -21.80 33.52 -30.38
CA VAL A 282 -23.25 33.44 -30.58
C VAL A 282 -23.69 32.00 -30.34
N VAL A 283 -24.71 31.81 -29.51
CA VAL A 283 -25.30 30.51 -29.19
C VAL A 283 -26.76 30.54 -29.61
N SER A 284 -27.19 29.64 -30.48
CA SER A 284 -28.57 29.58 -30.95
C SER A 284 -29.11 28.15 -30.97
N GLN A 285 -30.41 28.01 -30.69
CA GLN A 285 -31.12 26.73 -30.79
C GLN A 285 -31.02 26.15 -32.21
N ALA A 286 -31.14 27.00 -33.24
CA ALA A 286 -30.99 26.57 -34.63
C ALA A 286 -29.61 25.95 -34.92
N ALA A 287 -28.52 26.54 -34.42
CA ALA A 287 -27.17 25.99 -34.58
C ALA A 287 -27.02 24.65 -33.85
N ARG A 288 -27.62 24.51 -32.65
CA ARG A 288 -27.68 23.24 -31.93
C ARG A 288 -28.42 22.17 -32.73
N THR A 289 -29.60 22.48 -33.25
CA THR A 289 -30.40 21.55 -34.06
C THR A 289 -29.65 21.09 -35.31
N VAL A 290 -29.00 22.00 -36.04
CA VAL A 290 -28.18 21.63 -37.21
C VAL A 290 -27.03 20.71 -36.80
N ALA A 291 -26.32 21.03 -35.72
CA ALA A 291 -25.22 20.19 -35.22
C ALA A 291 -25.69 18.79 -34.78
N THR A 292 -26.84 18.68 -34.11
CA THR A 292 -27.40 17.39 -33.69
C THR A 292 -27.95 16.57 -34.86
N THR A 293 -28.53 17.21 -35.88
CA THR A 293 -29.08 16.52 -37.05
C THR A 293 -27.95 15.99 -37.95
N ALA A 294 -26.87 16.76 -38.10
CA ALA A 294 -25.67 16.32 -38.81
C ALA A 294 -24.92 15.20 -38.07
N ALA A 295 -25.04 15.14 -36.74
CA ALA A 295 -24.49 14.09 -35.88
C ALA A 295 -25.49 12.95 -35.60
N SER A 296 -26.54 12.78 -36.42
CA SER A 296 -27.52 11.69 -36.32
C SER A 296 -26.78 10.35 -36.16
N SER A 297 -26.71 9.88 -34.93
CA SER A 297 -25.91 8.72 -34.56
C SER A 297 -26.86 7.60 -34.18
N THR A 298 -26.77 6.49 -34.90
CA THR A 298 -27.71 5.36 -34.84
C THR A 298 -27.41 4.38 -33.69
N TRP A 299 -26.56 4.76 -32.73
CA TRP A 299 -26.10 3.86 -31.67
C TRP A 299 -27.14 3.66 -30.56
N TYR A 300 -28.17 4.52 -30.50
CA TYR A 300 -29.22 4.48 -29.49
C TYR A 300 -30.58 4.69 -30.14
N THR A 301 -31.58 3.92 -29.71
CA THR A 301 -32.98 4.09 -30.09
C THR A 301 -33.70 4.70 -28.89
N PRO A 302 -34.13 5.98 -28.97
CA PRO A 302 -34.87 6.64 -27.89
C PRO A 302 -36.18 5.92 -27.59
N CYS A 303 -36.58 5.91 -26.32
CA CYS A 303 -37.92 5.51 -25.93
C CYS A 303 -38.93 6.64 -26.21
N ASP A 304 -40.18 6.29 -26.48
CA ASP A 304 -41.24 7.27 -26.79
C ASP A 304 -41.54 8.22 -25.61
N ASP A 305 -41.19 7.82 -24.38
CA ASP A 305 -41.39 8.57 -23.14
C ASP A 305 -40.10 9.24 -22.61
N GLU A 306 -39.01 9.24 -23.38
CA GLU A 306 -37.76 9.89 -22.98
C GLU A 306 -37.91 11.41 -22.91
N LEU A 307 -37.33 12.03 -21.87
CA LEU A 307 -37.36 13.48 -21.68
C LEU A 307 -36.56 14.18 -22.79
N VAL A 308 -37.27 14.85 -23.71
CA VAL A 308 -36.64 15.70 -24.73
C VAL A 308 -36.32 17.08 -24.15
N VAL A 309 -35.03 17.38 -23.97
CA VAL A 309 -34.57 18.66 -23.42
C VAL A 309 -34.31 19.70 -24.52
N ASN A 310 -35.29 20.58 -24.72
CA ASN A 310 -35.21 21.74 -25.61
C ASN A 310 -35.30 23.06 -24.85
N ALA A 311 -34.81 24.14 -25.46
CA ALA A 311 -35.11 25.48 -24.98
C ALA A 311 -36.64 25.71 -25.06
N SER A 312 -37.23 26.31 -24.03
CA SER A 312 -38.68 26.58 -24.00
C SER A 312 -39.14 27.55 -25.10
N GLY A 313 -38.23 28.39 -25.61
CA GLY A 313 -38.49 29.27 -26.74
C GLY A 313 -38.03 28.65 -28.07
N GLN A 314 -38.86 28.75 -29.11
CA GLN A 314 -38.56 28.17 -30.44
C GLN A 314 -37.37 28.84 -31.14
N GLN A 315 -37.07 30.10 -30.84
CA GLN A 315 -35.96 30.88 -31.43
C GLN A 315 -35.04 31.47 -30.36
N THR A 316 -34.62 30.66 -29.40
CA THR A 316 -33.69 31.12 -28.37
C THR A 316 -32.28 31.34 -28.95
N GLN A 317 -31.79 32.57 -28.80
CA GLN A 317 -30.44 32.98 -29.17
C GLN A 317 -29.83 33.85 -28.07
N PHE A 318 -28.55 33.64 -27.78
CA PHE A 318 -27.77 34.42 -26.84
C PHE A 318 -26.47 34.89 -27.47
N LEU A 319 -26.04 36.09 -27.09
CA LEU A 319 -24.67 36.54 -27.26
C LEU A 319 -23.93 36.31 -25.94
N VAL A 320 -22.80 35.63 -25.99
CA VAL A 320 -21.99 35.35 -24.80
C VAL A 320 -20.61 35.95 -24.98
N VAL A 321 -20.18 36.79 -24.04
CA VAL A 321 -18.82 37.30 -24.01
C VAL A 321 -17.99 36.37 -23.13
N HIS A 322 -16.97 35.76 -23.70
CA HIS A 322 -15.97 34.98 -22.99
C HIS A 322 -14.80 35.85 -22.60
N VAL A 323 -14.32 35.71 -21.37
CA VAL A 323 -13.09 36.33 -20.87
C VAL A 323 -12.14 35.23 -20.43
N ASP A 324 -10.99 35.14 -21.08
CA ASP A 324 -9.93 34.21 -20.72
C ASP A 324 -8.97 34.90 -19.75
N VAL A 325 -8.65 34.22 -18.67
CA VAL A 325 -7.83 34.72 -17.55
C VAL A 325 -6.79 33.68 -17.20
N ASP A 326 -5.51 34.04 -17.24
CA ASP A 326 -4.44 33.23 -16.64
C ASP A 326 -4.53 33.37 -15.12
N VAL A 327 -4.84 32.26 -14.46
CA VAL A 327 -5.07 32.19 -13.02
C VAL A 327 -3.84 31.70 -12.24
N CYS A 328 -2.68 31.63 -12.90
CA CYS A 328 -1.42 31.18 -12.34
C CYS A 328 -1.59 29.82 -11.64
N GLU A 329 -1.32 29.76 -10.34
CA GLU A 329 -1.33 28.54 -9.54
C GLU A 329 -2.71 28.17 -8.96
N ALA A 330 -3.75 28.98 -9.21
CA ALA A 330 -5.08 28.74 -8.70
C ALA A 330 -5.93 27.87 -9.63
N MET A 331 -7.01 27.28 -9.10
CA MET A 331 -8.10 26.75 -9.92
C MET A 331 -8.77 27.91 -10.69
N GLY A 332 -9.04 29.03 -10.01
CA GLY A 332 -9.38 30.30 -10.66
C GLY A 332 -10.84 30.74 -10.66
N ALA A 333 -11.78 29.91 -10.17
CA ALA A 333 -13.22 30.17 -10.23
C ALA A 333 -13.63 31.56 -9.71
N ASN A 334 -13.24 31.92 -8.48
CA ASN A 334 -13.60 33.21 -7.89
C ASN A 334 -13.04 34.39 -8.68
N VAL A 335 -11.79 34.30 -9.15
CA VAL A 335 -11.13 35.39 -9.88
C VAL A 335 -11.82 35.65 -11.21
N VAL A 336 -12.14 34.60 -11.97
CA VAL A 336 -12.79 34.77 -13.26
C VAL A 336 -14.25 35.22 -13.14
N ASN A 337 -14.93 34.84 -12.06
CA ASN A 337 -16.26 35.36 -11.73
C ASN A 337 -16.21 36.85 -11.39
N THR A 338 -15.28 37.28 -10.52
CA THR A 338 -15.09 38.70 -10.20
C THR A 338 -14.78 39.53 -11.45
N VAL A 339 -13.97 39.00 -12.37
CA VAL A 339 -13.70 39.67 -13.65
C VAL A 339 -14.97 39.76 -14.51
N ALA A 340 -15.76 38.69 -14.63
CA ALA A 340 -17.01 38.71 -15.38
C ALA A 340 -18.03 39.70 -14.79
N GLU A 341 -18.21 39.67 -13.46
CA GLU A 341 -19.09 40.58 -12.73
C GLU A 341 -18.66 42.04 -12.90
N GLY A 342 -17.38 42.35 -12.69
CA GLY A 342 -16.88 43.71 -12.76
C GLY A 342 -16.85 44.29 -14.19
N LEU A 343 -16.73 43.46 -15.23
CA LEU A 343 -16.81 43.93 -16.63
C LEU A 343 -18.24 44.10 -17.13
N SER A 344 -19.23 43.62 -16.38
CA SER A 344 -20.61 43.51 -16.88
C SER A 344 -21.25 44.84 -17.24
N GLU A 345 -21.07 45.88 -16.41
CA GLU A 345 -21.64 47.21 -16.68
C GLU A 345 -21.06 47.83 -17.96
N GLU A 346 -19.74 47.71 -18.13
CA GLU A 346 -19.03 48.22 -19.32
C GLU A 346 -19.44 47.46 -20.58
N VAL A 347 -19.51 46.12 -20.50
CA VAL A 347 -19.97 45.29 -21.62
C VAL A 347 -21.43 45.59 -21.96
N SER A 348 -22.30 45.77 -20.97
CA SER A 348 -23.69 46.21 -21.13
C SER A 348 -23.78 47.54 -21.88
N ALA A 349 -23.01 48.54 -21.44
CA ALA A 349 -23.03 49.88 -22.01
C ALA A 349 -22.58 49.91 -23.47
N ILE A 350 -21.49 49.22 -23.82
CA ILE A 350 -20.99 49.22 -25.21
C ILE A 350 -21.84 48.36 -26.16
N THR A 351 -22.54 47.35 -25.64
CA THR A 351 -23.37 46.43 -26.46
C THR A 351 -24.85 46.78 -26.45
N GLN A 352 -25.28 47.74 -25.63
CA GLN A 352 -26.70 48.11 -25.44
C GLN A 352 -27.58 46.88 -25.16
N SER A 353 -27.03 45.94 -24.38
CA SER A 353 -27.65 44.64 -24.07
C SER A 353 -27.84 44.49 -22.57
N ARG A 354 -28.83 43.71 -22.14
CA ARG A 354 -29.02 43.39 -20.73
C ARG A 354 -28.07 42.26 -20.32
N VAL A 355 -27.41 42.40 -19.17
CA VAL A 355 -26.54 41.35 -18.64
C VAL A 355 -27.37 40.27 -17.93
N GLY A 356 -27.06 39.01 -18.23
CA GLY A 356 -27.59 37.82 -17.58
C GLY A 356 -26.57 37.17 -16.65
N LEU A 357 -26.29 35.89 -16.89
CA LEU A 357 -25.33 35.11 -16.11
C LEU A 357 -23.89 35.62 -16.27
N ARG A 358 -23.14 35.58 -15.17
CA ARG A 358 -21.73 35.97 -15.07
C ARG A 358 -21.00 34.88 -14.29
N ILE A 359 -20.43 33.92 -15.00
CA ILE A 359 -19.98 32.68 -14.36
C ILE A 359 -18.85 32.02 -15.16
N LEU A 360 -17.93 31.34 -14.48
CA LEU A 360 -16.96 30.47 -15.12
C LEU A 360 -17.63 29.39 -15.98
N THR A 361 -16.91 28.89 -16.98
CA THR A 361 -17.20 27.59 -17.58
C THR A 361 -16.23 26.56 -17.03
N ASN A 362 -16.71 25.36 -16.67
CA ASN A 362 -15.83 24.24 -16.31
C ASN A 362 -15.18 23.61 -17.56
N LEU A 363 -15.75 23.80 -18.74
CA LEU A 363 -15.18 23.35 -20.01
C LEU A 363 -14.09 24.32 -20.49
N CYS A 364 -12.99 24.38 -19.74
CA CYS A 364 -11.86 25.26 -20.05
C CYS A 364 -10.95 24.65 -21.12
N MET A 365 -11.34 24.81 -22.37
CA MET A 365 -10.57 24.28 -23.52
C MET A 365 -9.16 24.88 -23.64
N GLN A 366 -8.88 26.02 -23.00
CA GLN A 366 -7.54 26.61 -22.94
C GLN A 366 -6.65 26.02 -21.84
N ARG A 367 -7.19 25.13 -21.00
CA ARG A 367 -6.50 24.51 -19.88
C ARG A 367 -6.56 22.98 -20.00
N ARG A 368 -5.80 22.46 -20.96
CA ARG A 368 -5.67 21.03 -21.23
C ARG A 368 -4.33 20.51 -20.73
N ALA A 369 -4.34 19.25 -20.35
CA ALA A 369 -3.13 18.48 -20.09
C ALA A 369 -3.20 17.17 -20.86
N ARG A 370 -2.02 16.62 -21.16
CA ARG A 370 -1.84 15.33 -21.82
C ARG A 370 -0.78 14.52 -21.11
N ALA A 371 -1.02 13.22 -20.98
CA ALA A 371 -0.02 12.23 -20.59
C ALA A 371 0.14 11.17 -21.69
N GLU A 372 1.36 10.68 -21.88
CA GLU A 372 1.70 9.62 -22.84
C GLU A 372 2.72 8.63 -22.24
N PHE A 373 2.71 7.37 -22.68
CA PHE A 373 3.77 6.40 -22.41
C PHE A 373 4.02 5.50 -23.63
N GLU A 374 5.19 4.84 -23.68
CA GLU A 374 5.50 3.81 -24.67
C GLU A 374 6.00 2.54 -23.97
N ILE A 375 5.50 1.35 -24.34
CA ILE A 375 5.99 0.07 -23.81
C ILE A 375 6.42 -0.83 -24.99
N PRO A 376 7.68 -1.32 -25.03
CA PRO A 376 8.11 -2.32 -26.00
C PRO A 376 7.24 -3.57 -25.95
N LEU A 377 6.77 -4.05 -27.10
CA LEU A 377 5.87 -5.21 -27.16
C LEU A 377 6.46 -6.44 -26.47
N GLU A 378 7.77 -6.66 -26.59
CA GLU A 378 8.49 -7.77 -25.95
C GLU A 378 8.43 -7.77 -24.41
N LYS A 379 8.14 -6.62 -23.79
CA LYS A 379 8.03 -6.46 -22.33
C LYS A 379 6.57 -6.39 -21.84
N LEU A 380 5.60 -6.48 -22.75
CA LEU A 380 4.18 -6.34 -22.43
C LEU A 380 3.51 -7.68 -22.05
N GLY A 381 4.22 -8.80 -22.19
CA GLY A 381 3.67 -10.13 -21.90
C GLY A 381 3.08 -10.25 -20.49
N TRP A 382 1.92 -10.90 -20.37
CA TRP A 382 1.18 -10.95 -19.11
C TRP A 382 0.38 -12.24 -18.94
N LYS A 383 0.53 -12.88 -17.77
CA LYS A 383 -0.18 -14.12 -17.38
C LYS A 383 -0.17 -15.21 -18.45
N GLY A 384 0.99 -15.44 -19.06
CA GLY A 384 1.20 -16.46 -20.08
C GLY A 384 0.78 -16.08 -21.50
N VAL A 385 0.32 -14.84 -21.73
CA VAL A 385 0.03 -14.30 -23.07
C VAL A 385 1.20 -13.46 -23.57
N ASP A 386 1.60 -13.67 -24.83
CA ASP A 386 2.69 -12.92 -25.48
C ASP A 386 2.37 -11.43 -25.58
N GLY A 387 3.40 -10.59 -25.50
CA GLY A 387 3.22 -9.16 -25.48
C GLY A 387 2.65 -8.57 -26.78
N LYS A 388 2.86 -9.20 -27.95
CA LYS A 388 2.22 -8.77 -29.21
C LYS A 388 0.71 -9.00 -29.17
N ASP A 389 0.30 -10.14 -28.62
CA ASP A 389 -1.12 -10.47 -28.47
C ASP A 389 -1.78 -9.57 -27.42
N VAL A 390 -1.10 -9.31 -26.30
CA VAL A 390 -1.59 -8.35 -25.29
C VAL A 390 -1.81 -6.97 -25.90
N ALA A 391 -0.86 -6.46 -26.68
CA ALA A 391 -1.02 -5.16 -27.35
C ALA A 391 -2.18 -5.13 -28.34
N SER A 392 -2.32 -6.19 -29.14
CA SER A 392 -3.41 -6.29 -30.13
C SER A 392 -4.77 -6.26 -29.44
N ARG A 393 -4.95 -7.03 -28.36
CA ARG A 393 -6.19 -7.03 -27.58
C ARG A 393 -6.45 -5.71 -26.85
N ILE A 394 -5.41 -5.00 -26.41
CA ILE A 394 -5.57 -3.65 -25.84
C ILE A 394 -6.09 -2.68 -26.91
N VAL A 395 -5.54 -2.74 -28.13
CA VAL A 395 -6.00 -1.90 -29.25
C VAL A 395 -7.43 -2.27 -29.65
N GLU A 396 -7.79 -3.55 -29.68
CA GLU A 396 -9.18 -3.99 -29.91
C GLU A 396 -10.15 -3.43 -28.87
N ALA A 397 -9.79 -3.52 -27.58
CA ALA A 397 -10.61 -2.98 -26.49
C ALA A 397 -10.72 -1.46 -26.52
N TYR A 398 -9.65 -0.76 -26.92
CA TYR A 398 -9.67 0.68 -27.20
C TYR A 398 -10.59 1.00 -28.37
N ASN A 399 -10.45 0.31 -29.50
CA ASN A 399 -11.27 0.55 -30.69
C ASN A 399 -12.75 0.37 -30.38
N PHE A 400 -13.11 -0.63 -29.57
CA PHE A 400 -14.47 -0.79 -29.07
C PHE A 400 -14.95 0.43 -28.29
N ALA A 401 -14.13 0.93 -27.34
CA ALA A 401 -14.44 2.16 -26.58
C ALA A 401 -14.41 3.45 -27.42
N ALA A 402 -13.75 3.45 -28.57
CA ALA A 402 -13.66 4.61 -29.45
C ALA A 402 -14.91 4.80 -30.31
N ILE A 403 -15.63 3.73 -30.62
CA ILE A 403 -16.79 3.74 -31.53
C ILE A 403 -18.13 3.50 -30.83
N ASP A 404 -18.15 2.81 -29.68
CA ASP A 404 -19.37 2.51 -28.94
C ASP A 404 -19.46 3.35 -27.64
N PRO A 405 -20.43 4.27 -27.53
CA PRO A 405 -20.66 5.06 -26.32
C PRO A 405 -20.88 4.22 -25.05
N TYR A 406 -21.53 3.05 -25.14
CA TYR A 406 -21.75 2.20 -23.97
C TYR A 406 -20.41 1.76 -23.35
N ARG A 407 -19.47 1.32 -24.20
CA ARG A 407 -18.14 0.96 -23.74
C ARG A 407 -17.31 2.20 -23.36
N ALA A 408 -17.42 3.29 -24.11
CA ALA A 408 -16.71 4.54 -23.85
C ALA A 408 -16.99 5.07 -22.43
N VAL A 409 -18.25 5.01 -21.97
CA VAL A 409 -18.64 5.45 -20.63
C VAL A 409 -17.88 4.66 -19.57
N THR A 410 -17.87 3.32 -19.67
CA THR A 410 -17.13 2.49 -18.71
C THR A 410 -15.62 2.66 -18.82
N ASN A 411 -15.08 2.85 -20.03
CA ASN A 411 -13.66 3.14 -20.24
C ASN A 411 -13.23 4.43 -19.54
N ASN A 412 -14.02 5.49 -19.71
CA ASN A 412 -13.74 6.80 -19.12
C ASN A 412 -13.97 6.78 -17.61
N LYS A 413 -14.98 6.08 -17.09
CA LYS A 413 -15.12 5.82 -15.64
C LYS A 413 -13.84 5.22 -15.05
N GLY A 414 -13.23 4.25 -15.75
CA GLY A 414 -11.95 3.66 -15.35
C GLY A 414 -10.79 4.67 -15.31
N ILE A 415 -10.77 5.66 -16.21
CA ILE A 415 -9.81 6.79 -16.15
C ILE A 415 -10.09 7.64 -14.90
N MET A 416 -11.37 7.99 -14.69
CA MET A 416 -11.79 8.89 -13.62
C MET A 416 -11.55 8.30 -12.22
N ASN A 417 -11.64 6.97 -12.05
CA ASN A 417 -11.21 6.29 -10.82
C ASN A 417 -9.81 6.71 -10.35
N GLY A 418 -8.87 6.89 -11.28
CA GLY A 418 -7.51 7.35 -10.97
C GLY A 418 -7.44 8.86 -10.79
N ILE A 419 -8.07 9.62 -11.69
CA ILE A 419 -8.05 11.09 -11.68
C ILE A 419 -8.69 11.64 -10.40
N ASP A 420 -9.89 11.18 -10.07
CA ASP A 420 -10.65 11.66 -8.92
C ASP A 420 -9.98 11.28 -7.61
N ALA A 421 -9.38 10.08 -7.54
CA ALA A 421 -8.64 9.67 -6.36
C ALA A 421 -7.49 10.64 -6.03
N VAL A 422 -6.76 11.13 -7.04
CA VAL A 422 -5.71 12.12 -6.84
C VAL A 422 -6.30 13.50 -6.57
N ALA A 423 -7.38 13.88 -7.28
CA ALA A 423 -8.06 15.17 -7.09
C ALA A 423 -8.56 15.33 -5.64
N VAL A 424 -9.23 14.32 -5.09
CA VAL A 424 -9.69 14.29 -3.70
C VAL A 424 -8.50 14.37 -2.74
N ALA A 425 -7.46 13.55 -2.95
CA ALA A 425 -6.28 13.51 -2.07
C ALA A 425 -5.48 14.82 -2.07
N THR A 426 -5.63 15.66 -3.10
CA THR A 426 -4.90 16.92 -3.28
C THR A 426 -5.79 18.17 -3.16
N GLY A 427 -7.04 18.01 -2.72
CA GLY A 427 -7.97 19.10 -2.42
C GLY A 427 -8.50 19.84 -3.64
N GLN A 428 -8.60 19.15 -4.78
CA GLN A 428 -9.14 19.70 -6.02
C GLN A 428 -10.65 19.46 -6.13
N ASP A 429 -11.34 20.31 -6.91
CA ASP A 429 -12.75 20.10 -7.22
C ASP A 429 -12.90 19.03 -8.31
N TRP A 430 -13.14 17.78 -7.90
CA TRP A 430 -13.31 16.67 -8.85
C TRP A 430 -14.55 16.81 -9.74
N ARG A 431 -15.59 17.55 -9.32
CA ARG A 431 -16.81 17.75 -10.13
C ARG A 431 -16.52 18.65 -11.32
N ALA A 432 -15.69 19.68 -11.13
CA ALA A 432 -15.22 20.53 -12.20
C ALA A 432 -14.39 19.73 -13.23
N ILE A 433 -13.57 18.80 -12.75
CA ILE A 433 -12.76 17.92 -13.60
C ILE A 433 -13.65 16.93 -14.38
N GLU A 434 -14.55 16.22 -13.70
CA GLU A 434 -15.48 15.23 -14.29
C GLU A 434 -16.37 15.84 -15.37
N SER A 435 -17.04 16.96 -15.06
CA SER A 435 -17.93 17.63 -16.01
C SER A 435 -17.20 18.07 -17.29
N ALA A 436 -15.96 18.55 -17.16
CA ALA A 436 -15.13 18.92 -18.29
C ALA A 436 -14.65 17.71 -19.10
N ALA A 437 -14.21 16.64 -18.42
CA ALA A 437 -13.75 15.40 -19.03
C ALA A 437 -14.85 14.75 -19.87
N HIS A 438 -16.03 14.55 -19.29
CA HIS A 438 -17.16 13.92 -19.96
C HIS A 438 -17.74 14.77 -21.10
N CYS A 439 -17.73 16.10 -20.98
CA CYS A 439 -18.12 16.97 -22.09
C CYS A 439 -17.05 16.96 -23.21
N TYR A 440 -15.77 16.91 -22.87
CA TYR A 440 -14.69 16.80 -23.85
C TYR A 440 -14.72 15.47 -24.60
N ALA A 441 -15.15 14.38 -23.94
CA ALA A 441 -15.35 13.07 -24.55
C ALA A 441 -16.41 13.08 -25.67
N SER A 442 -17.36 14.03 -25.68
CA SER A 442 -18.41 14.17 -26.70
C SER A 442 -18.16 15.27 -27.73
N ARG A 443 -16.97 15.91 -27.71
CA ARG A 443 -16.64 17.07 -28.57
C ARG A 443 -16.76 16.84 -30.08
N SER A 444 -16.69 15.59 -30.53
CA SER A 444 -16.83 15.19 -31.94
C SER A 444 -18.27 14.89 -32.35
N GLY A 445 -19.26 15.13 -31.48
CA GLY A 445 -20.68 14.88 -31.73
C GLY A 445 -21.21 13.58 -31.13
N GLN A 446 -20.33 12.63 -30.82
CA GLN A 446 -20.66 11.38 -30.10
C GLN A 446 -19.68 11.19 -28.94
N TYR A 447 -20.17 10.67 -27.81
CA TYR A 447 -19.35 10.38 -26.64
C TYR A 447 -18.40 9.20 -26.91
N ALA A 448 -17.09 9.41 -26.73
CA ALA A 448 -16.04 8.45 -27.06
C ALA A 448 -14.94 8.34 -25.97
N SER A 449 -14.00 7.41 -26.16
CA SER A 449 -12.83 7.26 -25.28
C SER A 449 -12.01 8.54 -25.16
N LEU A 450 -11.63 8.90 -23.93
CA LEU A 450 -10.65 9.96 -23.65
C LEU A 450 -9.21 9.52 -23.94
N SER A 451 -8.92 8.23 -23.83
CA SER A 451 -7.60 7.65 -24.10
C SER A 451 -7.50 7.09 -25.52
N ARG A 452 -6.27 7.00 -26.03
CA ARG A 452 -5.93 6.37 -27.31
C ARG A 452 -4.79 5.37 -27.12
N TYR A 453 -4.92 4.21 -27.78
CA TYR A 453 -3.87 3.20 -27.86
C TYR A 453 -3.55 2.88 -29.30
N GLU A 454 -2.26 2.78 -29.60
CA GLU A 454 -1.77 2.41 -30.92
C GLU A 454 -0.47 1.63 -30.82
N ILE A 455 -0.19 0.79 -31.82
CA ILE A 455 1.11 0.13 -31.93
C ILE A 455 1.90 0.89 -32.99
N ASP A 456 3.02 1.47 -32.56
CA ASP A 456 3.86 2.32 -33.42
C ASP A 456 5.35 1.93 -33.26
N THR A 457 6.22 2.64 -33.97
CA THR A 457 7.67 2.56 -33.81
C THR A 457 8.12 3.50 -32.69
N ALA A 458 9.07 3.04 -31.88
CA ALA A 458 9.62 3.79 -30.74
C ALA A 458 10.19 5.15 -31.17
N ARG A 459 9.95 6.19 -30.34
CA ARG A 459 10.43 7.57 -30.61
C ARG A 459 11.93 7.76 -30.42
N ASP A 460 12.62 6.80 -29.81
CA ASP A 460 14.06 6.80 -29.56
C ASP A 460 14.91 6.46 -30.80
N GLY A 461 14.28 6.16 -31.94
CA GLY A 461 14.96 5.82 -33.19
C GLY A 461 15.48 4.39 -33.25
N THR A 462 15.19 3.54 -32.25
CA THR A 462 15.65 2.14 -32.22
C THR A 462 14.93 1.22 -33.20
N GLY A 463 13.83 1.68 -33.82
CA GLY A 463 13.02 0.87 -34.74
C GLY A 463 12.17 -0.21 -34.07
N LYS A 464 12.17 -0.28 -32.73
CA LYS A 464 11.37 -1.26 -31.99
C LYS A 464 9.88 -0.93 -32.05
N ARG A 465 9.04 -1.97 -32.12
CA ARG A 465 7.58 -1.84 -32.00
C ARG A 465 7.19 -1.64 -30.54
N VAL A 466 6.40 -0.61 -30.28
CA VAL A 466 5.91 -0.23 -28.95
C VAL A 466 4.39 -0.07 -28.97
N LEU A 467 3.75 -0.37 -27.84
CA LEU A 467 2.40 0.09 -27.55
C LEU A 467 2.50 1.51 -26.97
N ARG A 468 1.88 2.48 -27.64
CA ARG A 468 1.75 3.85 -27.15
C ARG A 468 0.36 4.07 -26.57
N GLY A 469 0.30 4.56 -25.34
CA GLY A 469 -0.92 5.03 -24.70
C GLY A 469 -0.90 6.54 -24.54
N SER A 470 -2.00 7.23 -24.79
CA SER A 470 -2.15 8.67 -24.55
C SER A 470 -3.51 9.03 -23.97
N LEU A 471 -3.56 10.11 -23.19
CA LEU A 471 -4.78 10.65 -22.58
C LEU A 471 -4.71 12.19 -22.60
N GLU A 472 -5.74 12.86 -23.10
CA GLU A 472 -5.86 14.33 -23.12
C GLU A 472 -7.26 14.76 -22.72
N MET A 473 -7.36 15.75 -21.82
CA MET A 473 -8.61 16.43 -21.50
C MET A 473 -8.36 17.81 -20.86
N PRO A 474 -9.37 18.70 -20.83
CA PRO A 474 -9.38 19.87 -19.97
C PRO A 474 -9.30 19.47 -18.49
N ILE A 475 -8.46 20.15 -17.71
CA ILE A 475 -8.28 19.86 -16.29
C ILE A 475 -7.94 21.13 -15.50
N ALA A 476 -8.90 21.61 -14.72
CA ALA A 476 -8.75 22.83 -13.91
C ALA A 476 -8.37 22.49 -12.46
N VAL A 477 -7.06 22.50 -12.17
CA VAL A 477 -6.50 22.23 -10.84
C VAL A 477 -5.65 23.39 -10.34
N GLY A 478 -5.46 23.51 -9.03
CA GLY A 478 -4.64 24.55 -8.40
C GLY A 478 -3.69 23.99 -7.36
N SER A 479 -2.47 24.54 -7.30
CA SER A 479 -1.52 24.32 -6.20
C SER A 479 -1.71 25.37 -5.08
N LYS A 480 -2.55 26.39 -5.31
CA LYS A 480 -2.90 27.46 -4.36
C LYS A 480 -4.40 27.77 -4.34
N GLY A 481 -4.89 28.26 -3.21
CA GLY A 481 -6.27 28.69 -3.02
C GLY A 481 -7.23 27.55 -2.63
N GLY A 482 -8.52 27.86 -2.46
CA GLY A 482 -9.53 26.87 -2.06
C GLY A 482 -9.23 26.20 -0.72
N ALA A 483 -9.55 24.91 -0.61
CA ALA A 483 -9.39 24.13 0.61
C ALA A 483 -7.93 23.75 0.93
N LEU A 484 -6.99 23.96 0.00
CA LEU A 484 -5.58 23.53 0.11
C LEU A 484 -4.86 24.10 1.35
N MET A 485 -5.20 25.33 1.75
CA MET A 485 -4.60 25.98 2.94
C MET A 485 -5.41 25.74 4.22
N THR A 486 -6.66 25.30 4.08
CA THR A 486 -7.60 25.16 5.19
C THR A 486 -7.54 23.76 5.79
N HIS A 487 -7.33 22.73 4.97
CA HIS A 487 -7.20 21.35 5.43
C HIS A 487 -5.72 20.95 5.58
N PRO A 488 -5.24 20.61 6.79
CA PRO A 488 -3.83 20.28 7.03
C PRO A 488 -3.35 19.03 6.28
N GLY A 489 -4.26 18.10 5.95
CA GLY A 489 -3.96 16.90 5.18
C GLY A 489 -3.42 17.19 3.77
N TYR A 490 -3.93 18.23 3.11
CA TYR A 490 -3.48 18.58 1.76
C TYR A 490 -2.05 19.11 1.72
N ILE A 491 -1.58 19.76 2.79
CA ILE A 491 -0.17 20.18 2.89
C ILE A 491 0.75 18.96 2.85
N ALA A 492 0.38 17.89 3.55
CA ALA A 492 1.15 16.66 3.61
C ALA A 492 1.10 15.87 2.28
N THR A 493 -0.07 15.75 1.65
CA THR A 493 -0.18 15.06 0.34
C THR A 493 0.55 15.82 -0.76
N HIS A 494 0.50 17.15 -0.78
CA HIS A 494 1.33 17.96 -1.69
C HIS A 494 2.81 17.83 -1.39
N ALA A 495 3.22 17.69 -0.11
CA ALA A 495 4.61 17.42 0.24
C ALA A 495 5.10 16.06 -0.27
N ILE A 496 4.26 15.01 -0.22
CA ILE A 496 4.54 13.69 -0.81
C ILE A 496 4.74 13.80 -2.33
N LEU A 497 3.93 14.65 -2.98
CA LEU A 497 4.06 14.99 -4.40
C LEU A 497 5.21 15.97 -4.73
N GLN A 498 6.03 16.34 -3.74
CA GLN A 498 7.15 17.28 -3.90
C GLN A 498 6.71 18.71 -4.30
N GLN A 499 5.57 19.18 -3.79
CA GLN A 499 5.04 20.53 -3.97
C GLN A 499 4.90 20.96 -5.45
N PRO A 500 4.07 20.25 -6.25
CA PRO A 500 3.96 20.50 -7.67
C PRO A 500 3.31 21.85 -7.98
N THR A 501 3.72 22.49 -9.08
CA THR A 501 2.96 23.59 -9.70
C THR A 501 1.62 23.07 -10.23
N ALA A 502 0.65 23.96 -10.51
CA ALA A 502 -0.64 23.57 -11.07
C ALA A 502 -0.49 22.80 -12.41
N ARG A 503 0.53 23.17 -13.20
CA ARG A 503 0.90 22.46 -14.44
C ARG A 503 1.40 21.05 -14.15
N ASN A 504 2.38 20.91 -13.25
CA ASN A 504 2.92 19.59 -12.88
C ASN A 504 1.85 18.70 -12.23
N LEU A 505 1.00 19.27 -11.38
CA LEU A 505 -0.13 18.56 -10.77
C LEU A 505 -1.09 18.03 -11.84
N SER A 506 -1.41 18.83 -12.86
CA SER A 506 -2.24 18.36 -13.97
C SER A 506 -1.59 17.18 -14.71
N GLY A 507 -0.29 17.23 -14.99
CA GLY A 507 0.45 16.13 -15.62
C GLY A 507 0.48 14.86 -14.76
N ILE A 508 0.62 15.01 -13.45
CA ILE A 508 0.56 13.89 -12.49
C ILE A 508 -0.82 13.22 -12.53
N ILE A 509 -1.89 14.01 -12.40
CA ILE A 509 -3.27 13.49 -12.41
C ILE A 509 -3.58 12.77 -13.73
N MET A 510 -3.18 13.38 -14.87
CA MET A 510 -3.35 12.77 -16.19
C MET A 510 -2.58 11.44 -16.33
N SER A 511 -1.37 11.36 -15.77
CA SER A 511 -0.56 10.13 -15.80
C SER A 511 -1.20 9.02 -14.98
N VAL A 512 -1.77 9.34 -13.82
CA VAL A 512 -2.53 8.36 -13.01
C VAL A 512 -3.78 7.88 -13.75
N GLY A 513 -4.54 8.79 -14.36
CA GLY A 513 -5.71 8.42 -15.17
C GLY A 513 -5.36 7.47 -16.32
N LEU A 514 -4.25 7.73 -17.02
CA LEU A 514 -3.75 6.88 -18.10
C LEU A 514 -3.25 5.53 -17.57
N ALA A 515 -2.53 5.50 -16.46
CA ALA A 515 -2.08 4.26 -15.80
C ALA A 515 -3.28 3.39 -15.39
N GLN A 516 -4.32 4.01 -14.83
CA GLN A 516 -5.52 3.33 -14.38
C GLN A 516 -6.30 2.72 -15.55
N ASN A 517 -6.41 3.47 -16.65
CA ASN A 517 -7.03 2.98 -17.87
C ASN A 517 -6.26 1.82 -18.49
N PHE A 518 -4.93 1.91 -18.56
CA PHE A 518 -4.08 0.84 -19.06
C PHE A 518 -4.21 -0.44 -18.21
N ALA A 519 -4.20 -0.31 -16.88
CA ALA A 519 -4.41 -1.44 -15.98
C ALA A 519 -5.75 -2.13 -16.22
N ALA A 520 -6.83 -1.35 -16.35
CA ALA A 520 -8.17 -1.86 -16.58
C ALA A 520 -8.31 -2.56 -17.94
N ILE A 521 -7.86 -1.92 -19.02
CA ILE A 521 -7.96 -2.49 -20.38
C ILE A 521 -7.11 -3.76 -20.46
N ARG A 522 -5.88 -3.76 -19.94
CA ARG A 522 -5.01 -4.95 -19.93
C ARG A 522 -5.67 -6.11 -19.17
N ALA A 523 -6.30 -5.82 -18.02
CA ALA A 523 -7.01 -6.83 -17.23
C ALA A 523 -8.21 -7.44 -17.96
N ILE A 524 -9.06 -6.61 -18.57
CA ILE A 524 -10.25 -7.05 -19.33
C ILE A 524 -9.82 -7.87 -20.55
N ALA A 525 -8.84 -7.39 -21.30
CA ALA A 525 -8.39 -7.98 -22.56
C ALA A 525 -7.78 -9.38 -22.40
N VAL A 526 -7.20 -9.70 -21.24
CA VAL A 526 -6.45 -10.96 -21.05
C VAL A 526 -7.14 -11.93 -20.10
N THR A 527 -7.64 -11.49 -18.94
CA THR A 527 -8.19 -12.42 -17.92
C THR A 527 -9.63 -12.19 -17.50
N GLY A 528 -10.21 -11.05 -17.86
CA GLY A 528 -11.45 -10.55 -17.25
C GLY A 528 -11.23 -10.00 -15.83
N ILE A 529 -12.04 -9.02 -15.43
CA ILE A 529 -11.88 -8.29 -14.15
C ILE A 529 -12.20 -9.17 -12.93
N GLN A 530 -13.25 -9.99 -13.03
CA GLN A 530 -13.79 -10.74 -11.89
C GLN A 530 -12.78 -11.70 -11.24
N LYS A 531 -11.97 -12.42 -12.04
CA LYS A 531 -10.94 -13.32 -11.50
C LYS A 531 -9.82 -12.60 -10.72
N GLY A 532 -9.60 -11.31 -10.96
CA GLY A 532 -8.58 -10.52 -10.25
C GLY A 532 -9.11 -9.69 -9.06
N HIS A 533 -10.40 -9.36 -9.05
CA HIS A 533 -11.01 -8.43 -8.08
C HIS A 533 -11.68 -9.08 -6.87
N MET A 534 -11.91 -10.39 -6.88
CA MET A 534 -12.67 -11.08 -5.83
C MET A 534 -12.11 -10.83 -4.43
N ALA A 535 -10.78 -10.84 -4.26
CA ALA A 535 -10.15 -10.69 -2.95
C ALA A 535 -10.31 -9.29 -2.33
N LEU A 536 -10.44 -8.26 -3.16
CA LEU A 536 -10.58 -6.88 -2.72
C LEU A 536 -12.06 -6.50 -2.55
N HIS A 537 -12.94 -7.07 -3.37
CA HIS A 537 -14.39 -6.99 -3.17
C HIS A 537 -14.85 -7.65 -1.86
N ALA A 538 -14.32 -8.83 -1.55
CA ALA A 538 -14.57 -9.49 -0.28
C ALA A 538 -14.06 -8.66 0.91
N ARG A 539 -12.91 -7.98 0.81
CA ARG A 539 -12.45 -7.03 1.84
C ARG A 539 -13.44 -5.90 2.11
N ASN A 540 -14.06 -5.33 1.07
CA ASN A 540 -15.04 -4.27 1.25
C ASN A 540 -16.33 -4.75 1.89
N ILE A 541 -16.80 -5.94 1.53
CA ILE A 541 -17.99 -6.54 2.14
C ILE A 541 -17.74 -6.81 3.62
N ALA A 542 -16.52 -7.22 3.99
CA ALA A 542 -16.12 -7.40 5.38
C ALA A 542 -16.19 -6.07 6.15
N VAL A 543 -15.60 -5.00 5.61
CA VAL A 543 -15.65 -3.66 6.22
C VAL A 543 -17.09 -3.15 6.32
N ALA A 544 -17.89 -3.30 5.26
CA ALA A 544 -19.29 -2.86 5.21
C ALA A 544 -20.20 -3.63 6.19
N ALA A 545 -19.86 -4.87 6.48
CA ALA A 545 -20.52 -5.65 7.52
C ALA A 545 -20.16 -5.20 8.95
N GLY A 546 -19.21 -4.27 9.10
CA GLY A 546 -18.77 -3.71 10.38
C GLY A 546 -17.49 -4.34 10.92
N ALA A 547 -16.64 -4.94 10.06
CA ALA A 547 -15.45 -5.64 10.54
C ALA A 547 -14.37 -4.70 11.10
N PRO A 548 -13.90 -4.92 12.34
CA PRO A 548 -12.64 -4.34 12.84
C PRO A 548 -11.50 -4.57 11.84
N GLY A 549 -10.64 -3.57 11.66
CA GLY A 549 -9.59 -3.57 10.63
C GLY A 549 -8.65 -4.80 10.67
N GLU A 550 -8.54 -5.42 11.84
CA GLU A 550 -7.74 -6.61 12.16
C GLU A 550 -8.36 -7.89 11.56
N LEU A 551 -9.69 -7.95 11.52
CA LEU A 551 -10.48 -9.10 11.07
C LEU A 551 -10.88 -9.01 9.61
N VAL A 552 -10.73 -7.84 8.99
CA VAL A 552 -11.10 -7.59 7.60
C VAL A 552 -10.48 -8.62 6.65
N SER A 553 -9.21 -9.01 6.88
CA SER A 553 -8.53 -10.03 6.08
C SER A 553 -9.13 -11.43 6.30
N GLU A 554 -9.54 -11.73 7.53
CA GLU A 554 -10.08 -13.03 7.96
C GLU A 554 -11.50 -13.23 7.45
N VAL A 555 -12.36 -12.23 7.65
CA VAL A 555 -13.73 -12.15 7.12
C VAL A 555 -13.69 -12.24 5.58
N CYS A 556 -12.71 -11.60 4.94
CA CYS A 556 -12.52 -11.67 3.50
C CYS A 556 -12.18 -13.08 3.01
N ASN A 557 -11.19 -13.72 3.63
CA ASN A 557 -10.80 -15.09 3.31
C ASN A 557 -11.95 -16.08 3.54
N TYR A 558 -12.72 -15.89 4.62
CA TYR A 558 -13.91 -16.65 4.92
C TYR A 558 -14.93 -16.60 3.77
N MET A 559 -15.25 -15.40 3.29
CA MET A 559 -16.17 -15.22 2.16
C MET A 559 -15.64 -15.79 0.84
N LEU A 560 -14.34 -15.60 0.54
CA LEU A 560 -13.70 -16.11 -0.68
C LEU A 560 -13.71 -17.64 -0.74
N ARG A 561 -13.36 -18.30 0.37
CA ARG A 561 -13.33 -19.77 0.47
C ARG A 561 -14.73 -20.37 0.32
N ARG A 562 -15.74 -19.75 0.93
CA ARG A 562 -17.15 -20.14 0.77
C ARG A 562 -17.71 -19.83 -0.62
N LYS A 563 -17.01 -19.05 -1.45
CA LYS A 563 -17.54 -18.46 -2.69
C LYS A 563 -18.87 -17.71 -2.45
N SER A 564 -19.07 -17.19 -1.23
CA SER A 564 -20.26 -16.45 -0.80
C SER A 564 -19.81 -15.10 -0.26
N ILE A 565 -19.80 -14.10 -1.14
CA ILE A 565 -19.33 -12.75 -0.85
C ILE A 565 -20.56 -11.85 -0.71
N ASN A 566 -21.13 -11.79 0.49
CA ASN A 566 -22.27 -10.93 0.83
C ASN A 566 -22.23 -10.49 2.30
N VAL A 567 -23.02 -9.45 2.61
CA VAL A 567 -23.01 -8.79 3.93
C VAL A 567 -23.53 -9.72 5.03
N GLU A 568 -24.53 -10.55 4.78
CA GLU A 568 -25.02 -11.56 5.73
C GLU A 568 -23.89 -12.50 6.17
N THR A 569 -23.12 -13.04 5.21
CA THR A 569 -22.01 -13.96 5.48
C THR A 569 -20.90 -13.29 6.31
N ALA A 570 -20.65 -12.00 6.06
CA ALA A 570 -19.69 -11.23 6.85
C ALA A 570 -20.24 -10.84 8.23
N LYS A 571 -21.54 -10.52 8.36
CA LYS A 571 -22.18 -10.23 9.64
C LYS A 571 -22.30 -11.46 10.53
N GLU A 572 -22.53 -12.65 9.95
CA GLU A 572 -22.46 -13.91 10.69
C GLU A 572 -21.10 -14.07 11.37
N TYR A 573 -20.01 -13.78 10.64
CA TYR A 573 -18.66 -13.81 11.19
C TYR A 573 -18.46 -12.76 12.29
N LEU A 574 -18.93 -11.53 12.05
CA LEU A 574 -18.70 -10.43 12.97
C LEU A 574 -19.57 -10.47 14.22
N HIS A 575 -20.78 -11.01 14.14
CA HIS A 575 -21.64 -11.21 15.30
C HIS A 575 -21.05 -12.29 16.22
N ALA A 576 -20.46 -13.33 15.64
CA ALA A 576 -19.69 -14.32 16.39
C ALA A 576 -18.44 -13.70 17.04
N HIS A 577 -17.76 -12.79 16.34
CA HIS A 577 -16.58 -12.08 16.85
C HIS A 577 -16.91 -10.99 17.89
N ALA A 578 -18.01 -10.26 17.78
CA ALA A 578 -18.34 -9.13 18.65
C ALA A 578 -18.74 -9.59 20.07
N VAL A 579 -19.49 -10.69 20.19
CA VAL A 579 -19.77 -11.34 21.48
C VAL A 579 -18.47 -11.75 22.19
N TYR A 580 -17.43 -12.05 21.41
CA TYR A 580 -16.12 -12.44 21.90
C TYR A 580 -15.28 -11.25 22.42
N PHE A 581 -15.46 -10.06 21.84
CA PHE A 581 -14.64 -8.86 22.12
C PHE A 581 -15.22 -7.94 23.21
N GLU A 582 -16.54 -7.93 23.44
CA GLU A 582 -17.21 -7.15 24.51
C GLU A 582 -16.68 -7.45 25.93
N ILE A 583 -15.94 -8.55 26.08
CA ILE A 583 -15.30 -8.95 27.34
C ILE A 583 -13.94 -8.25 27.54
N GLN A 584 -13.27 -7.82 26.48
CA GLN A 584 -11.87 -7.36 26.54
C GLN A 584 -11.68 -5.84 26.67
N SER A 585 -12.65 -4.97 26.34
CA SER A 585 -12.39 -3.56 26.00
C SER A 585 -12.37 -2.50 27.13
N ASN A 586 -11.82 -2.74 28.33
CA ASN A 586 -11.59 -1.67 29.32
C ASN A 586 -10.20 -0.96 29.20
N SER A 587 -9.89 -0.48 27.98
CA SER A 587 -9.14 0.77 27.67
C SER A 587 -7.58 0.85 27.66
N PRO A 588 -6.98 1.83 26.91
CA PRO A 588 -5.85 1.59 25.97
C PRO A 588 -4.63 2.62 25.88
N PRO A 589 -3.64 2.39 24.95
CA PRO A 589 -2.35 3.03 24.58
C PRO A 589 -2.04 4.48 24.17
N SER A 590 -0.74 4.86 24.09
CA SER A 590 -0.18 6.01 23.33
C SER A 590 1.38 6.05 23.20
N SER A 591 1.94 6.17 21.96
CA SER A 591 3.35 6.22 21.43
C SER A 591 4.05 7.64 21.36
N PRO A 592 5.15 7.99 20.57
CA PRO A 592 6.46 7.36 20.15
C PRO A 592 7.74 8.33 20.05
N VAL A 593 8.99 7.87 19.64
CA VAL A 593 9.92 8.46 18.57
C VAL A 593 11.40 7.90 18.42
N SER A 594 11.89 7.85 17.14
CA SER A 594 13.27 7.96 16.51
C SER A 594 13.84 6.70 15.80
N VAL A 595 14.38 6.80 14.55
CA VAL A 595 14.74 5.62 13.70
C VAL A 595 16.11 5.71 13.00
N THR A 596 16.89 4.65 13.18
CA THR A 596 18.13 4.22 12.49
C THR A 596 17.77 3.04 11.57
N LEU A 597 18.43 2.83 10.41
CA LEU A 597 18.07 1.72 9.51
C LEU A 597 18.22 0.36 10.23
N PRO A 598 17.15 -0.45 10.35
CA PRO A 598 17.18 -1.65 11.17
C PRO A 598 17.88 -2.81 10.47
N SER A 599 18.55 -3.63 11.28
CA SER A 599 18.95 -5.00 10.94
C SER A 599 17.72 -5.88 10.73
N MET A 600 17.87 -6.97 9.99
CA MET A 600 16.79 -7.89 9.62
C MET A 600 17.13 -9.32 10.00
N PHE A 601 16.13 -10.03 10.54
CA PHE A 601 16.19 -11.45 10.87
C PHE A 601 15.00 -12.16 10.21
N TYR A 602 15.29 -13.14 9.37
CA TYR A 602 14.31 -13.86 8.56
C TYR A 602 14.44 -15.38 8.77
N VAL A 603 13.32 -16.06 8.98
CA VAL A 603 13.25 -17.52 9.11
C VAL A 603 12.06 -18.03 8.33
N GLU A 604 12.25 -19.10 7.56
CA GLU A 604 11.17 -19.82 6.88
C GLU A 604 11.42 -21.32 6.99
N ILE A 605 10.50 -22.05 7.63
CA ILE A 605 10.64 -23.49 7.88
C ILE A 605 9.32 -24.21 7.54
N PRO A 606 9.37 -25.33 6.81
CA PRO A 606 8.20 -26.18 6.59
C PRO A 606 7.86 -26.92 7.89
N VAL A 607 6.57 -26.99 8.21
CA VAL A 607 6.09 -27.77 9.36
C VAL A 607 5.28 -28.95 8.82
N PRO A 608 5.50 -30.18 9.34
CA PRO A 608 4.66 -31.32 8.99
C PRO A 608 3.17 -31.01 9.22
N GLU A 609 2.30 -31.46 8.31
CA GLU A 609 0.83 -31.30 8.38
C GLU A 609 0.29 -29.89 8.07
N LEU A 610 1.15 -28.90 7.82
CA LEU A 610 0.76 -27.57 7.32
C LEU A 610 0.96 -27.45 5.80
N GLU A 611 -0.01 -26.88 5.09
CA GLU A 611 0.11 -26.59 3.65
C GLU A 611 1.08 -25.42 3.36
N SER A 612 1.38 -24.58 4.37
CA SER A 612 2.24 -23.39 4.27
C SER A 612 3.42 -23.42 5.24
N THR A 613 4.54 -22.81 4.85
CA THR A 613 5.73 -22.62 5.71
C THR A 613 5.44 -21.63 6.84
N VAL A 614 6.03 -21.87 8.02
CA VAL A 614 6.00 -20.91 9.12
C VAL A 614 7.14 -19.94 8.89
N SER A 615 6.82 -18.65 8.77
CA SER A 615 7.79 -17.60 8.50
C SER A 615 7.79 -16.52 9.59
N LEU A 616 8.99 -16.03 9.90
CA LEU A 616 9.24 -14.94 10.83
C LEU A 616 10.14 -13.91 10.16
N ASN A 617 9.72 -12.65 10.14
CA ASN A 617 10.49 -11.54 9.60
C ASN A 617 10.52 -10.41 10.61
N LEU A 618 11.72 -10.09 11.11
CA LEU A 618 11.93 -9.15 12.20
C LEU A 618 12.93 -8.09 11.79
N ALA A 619 12.55 -6.83 12.00
CA ALA A 619 13.45 -5.69 11.91
C ALA A 619 13.85 -5.28 13.33
N PHE A 620 15.14 -5.03 13.57
CA PHE A 620 15.65 -4.62 14.89
C PHE A 620 16.82 -3.65 14.75
N GLU A 621 16.98 -2.72 15.69
CA GLU A 621 18.10 -1.76 15.66
C GLU A 621 19.33 -2.39 16.32
N ALA A 622 20.30 -2.84 15.52
CA ALA A 622 21.57 -3.29 16.07
C ALA A 622 22.40 -2.09 16.57
N ILE A 623 23.24 -2.32 17.58
CA ILE A 623 24.04 -1.28 18.24
C ILE A 623 25.24 -0.85 17.36
N ASN A 624 25.59 -1.66 16.36
CA ASN A 624 26.65 -1.38 15.39
C ASN A 624 26.20 -0.40 14.29
N LYS A 625 27.17 0.26 13.63
CA LYS A 625 26.90 1.26 12.58
C LYS A 625 26.36 0.69 11.26
N HIS A 626 26.25 -0.64 11.13
CA HIS A 626 25.88 -1.32 9.89
C HIS A 626 24.75 -2.32 10.15
N PRO A 627 23.62 -2.24 9.42
CA PRO A 627 22.51 -3.18 9.57
C PRO A 627 22.94 -4.60 9.18
N GLN A 628 22.55 -5.57 10.00
CA GLN A 628 22.85 -6.99 9.81
C GLN A 628 21.68 -7.71 9.15
N TYR A 629 21.96 -8.72 8.32
CA TYR A 629 20.94 -9.57 7.71
C TYR A 629 21.19 -11.03 8.08
N ILE A 630 20.27 -11.63 8.81
CA ILE A 630 20.32 -13.02 9.26
C ILE A 630 19.14 -13.75 8.63
N ALA A 631 19.39 -14.82 7.87
CA ALA A 631 18.34 -15.57 7.17
C ALA A 631 18.52 -17.09 7.40
N ILE A 632 17.44 -17.79 7.74
CA ILE A 632 17.37 -19.26 7.82
C ILE A 632 16.34 -19.73 6.80
N MET A 633 16.79 -20.34 5.71
CA MET A 633 15.96 -20.80 4.58
C MET A 633 16.45 -22.14 4.05
N ALA A 634 15.62 -22.82 3.25
CA ALA A 634 15.99 -24.05 2.58
C ALA A 634 17.22 -23.85 1.66
N PRO A 635 18.15 -24.81 1.60
CA PRO A 635 19.27 -24.75 0.66
C PRO A 635 18.77 -24.83 -0.79
N ASP A 636 19.23 -23.91 -1.65
CA ASP A 636 18.85 -23.86 -3.07
C ASP A 636 19.14 -25.21 -3.77
N THR A 637 18.18 -25.73 -4.54
CA THR A 637 18.26 -26.98 -5.33
C THR A 637 19.37 -26.99 -6.39
N ALA A 638 20.07 -25.88 -6.58
CA ALA A 638 21.22 -25.73 -7.46
C ALA A 638 22.55 -26.04 -6.74
N GLY A 639 22.74 -27.27 -6.29
CA GLY A 639 24.06 -27.92 -6.16
C GLY A 639 25.20 -27.20 -5.40
N LYS A 640 24.92 -26.19 -4.58
CA LYS A 640 25.87 -25.60 -3.63
C LYS A 640 25.38 -25.95 -2.24
N GLY A 641 26.01 -26.95 -1.62
CA GLY A 641 25.75 -27.28 -0.21
C GLY A 641 25.82 -26.04 0.68
N ASP A 642 25.12 -26.09 1.82
CA ASP A 642 25.02 -25.04 2.86
C ASP A 642 25.92 -23.84 2.55
N LYS A 643 25.36 -22.74 2.04
CA LYS A 643 26.09 -21.46 2.01
C LYS A 643 26.62 -21.28 3.43
N ALA A 644 27.93 -21.37 3.59
CA ALA A 644 28.56 -21.44 4.91
C ALA A 644 27.97 -20.32 5.77
N LEU A 645 27.27 -20.70 6.85
CA LEU A 645 26.75 -19.78 7.87
C LEU A 645 27.81 -18.71 8.11
N THR A 646 27.43 -17.42 8.00
CA THR A 646 28.38 -16.34 8.27
C THR A 646 28.94 -16.52 9.69
N THR A 647 30.16 -16.05 9.94
CA THR A 647 30.79 -16.19 11.27
C THR A 647 29.86 -15.73 12.39
N LEU A 648 29.12 -14.64 12.18
CA LEU A 648 28.12 -14.11 13.11
C LEU A 648 26.90 -15.03 13.27
N GLN A 649 26.34 -15.56 12.18
CA GLN A 649 25.22 -16.50 12.24
C GLN A 649 25.60 -17.78 12.99
N ARG A 650 26.80 -18.31 12.75
CA ARG A 650 27.32 -19.47 13.49
C ARG A 650 27.54 -19.15 14.97
N GLN A 651 27.92 -17.93 15.32
CA GLN A 651 28.07 -17.49 16.72
C GLN A 651 26.73 -17.30 17.43
N LEU A 652 25.68 -16.84 16.73
CA LEU A 652 24.35 -16.62 17.32
C LEU A 652 23.47 -17.87 17.35
N LEU A 653 23.59 -18.75 16.36
CA LEU A 653 22.72 -19.93 16.19
C LEU A 653 23.47 -21.26 16.36
N GLY A 654 24.80 -21.26 16.34
CA GLY A 654 25.59 -22.49 16.40
C GLY A 654 25.46 -23.34 15.12
N ASP A 655 25.21 -24.64 15.31
CA ASP A 655 24.87 -25.64 14.30
C ASP A 655 23.35 -25.70 14.01
N LYS A 656 22.54 -24.86 14.66
CA LYS A 656 21.07 -24.84 14.56
C LYS A 656 20.57 -24.06 13.33
N GLY A 657 20.90 -24.57 12.15
CA GLY A 657 20.40 -24.07 10.87
C GLY A 657 19.04 -24.64 10.46
N TYR A 658 18.66 -24.45 9.20
CA TYR A 658 17.36 -24.86 8.63
C TYR A 658 17.02 -26.33 8.91
N ASN A 659 17.92 -27.27 8.57
CA ASN A 659 17.70 -28.70 8.73
C ASN A 659 17.43 -29.12 10.19
N GLN A 660 18.04 -28.42 11.15
CA GLN A 660 17.85 -28.74 12.56
C GLN A 660 16.50 -28.25 13.07
N LEU A 661 16.10 -27.04 12.69
CA LEU A 661 14.79 -26.52 13.05
C LEU A 661 13.66 -27.36 12.40
N GLU A 662 13.83 -27.79 11.15
CA GLU A 662 12.89 -28.72 10.49
C GLU A 662 12.73 -30.03 11.29
N LYS A 663 13.84 -30.68 11.67
CA LYS A 663 13.81 -31.88 12.53
C LYS A 663 13.17 -31.63 13.88
N MET A 664 13.41 -30.46 14.49
CA MET A 664 12.77 -30.08 15.75
C MET A 664 11.25 -29.99 15.59
N PHE A 665 10.74 -29.37 14.53
CA PHE A 665 9.31 -29.30 14.26
C PHE A 665 8.69 -30.69 14.01
N ALA A 666 9.43 -31.61 13.39
CA ALA A 666 9.00 -33.01 13.28
C ALA A 666 8.89 -33.72 14.65
N PHE A 667 9.82 -33.44 15.57
CA PHE A 667 9.74 -33.94 16.95
C PHE A 667 8.58 -33.30 17.73
N LEU A 668 8.36 -31.98 17.60
CA LEU A 668 7.25 -31.27 18.25
C LEU A 668 5.88 -31.80 17.84
N ALA A 669 5.73 -32.27 16.61
CA ALA A 669 4.50 -32.94 16.17
C ALA A 669 4.18 -34.18 17.04
N SER A 670 5.20 -34.90 17.53
CA SER A 670 5.00 -36.03 18.44
C SER A 670 4.58 -35.57 19.85
N VAL A 671 5.11 -34.42 20.32
CA VAL A 671 4.77 -33.82 21.62
C VAL A 671 3.30 -33.38 21.66
N ARG A 672 2.77 -32.85 20.56
CA ARG A 672 1.35 -32.43 20.45
C ARG A 672 0.35 -33.54 20.78
N SER A 673 0.72 -34.80 20.53
CA SER A 673 -0.12 -35.96 20.84
C SER A 673 -0.43 -36.14 22.34
N ILE A 674 0.29 -35.43 23.22
CA ILE A 674 0.03 -35.39 24.66
C ILE A 674 -1.22 -34.58 24.99
N VAL A 675 -1.51 -33.52 24.23
CA VAL A 675 -2.61 -32.58 24.49
C VAL A 675 -3.89 -32.95 23.74
N THR A 676 -3.80 -33.59 22.57
CA THR A 676 -4.97 -34.05 21.81
C THR A 676 -5.55 -35.35 22.37
N SER A 677 -6.79 -35.34 22.86
CA SER A 677 -7.49 -36.55 23.33
C SER A 677 -8.02 -37.39 22.15
N THR A 678 -8.09 -38.70 22.34
CA THR A 678 -8.49 -39.72 21.33
C THR A 678 -9.97 -39.72 20.95
N SER A 679 -10.81 -38.83 21.51
CA SER A 679 -12.23 -38.73 21.14
C SER A 679 -12.37 -37.81 19.92
N ASN A 680 -12.27 -38.40 18.73
CA ASN A 680 -12.45 -37.70 17.45
C ASN A 680 -13.91 -37.23 17.28
N THR A 681 -14.29 -36.09 17.87
CA THR A 681 -15.45 -35.33 17.39
C THR A 681 -15.00 -34.35 16.31
N GLU A 682 -15.84 -34.10 15.30
CA GLU A 682 -15.55 -33.13 14.22
C GLU A 682 -15.23 -31.73 14.75
N SER A 683 -15.81 -31.35 15.90
CA SER A 683 -15.54 -30.11 16.62
C SER A 683 -14.12 -30.02 17.17
N ASP A 684 -13.57 -31.10 17.76
CA ASP A 684 -12.22 -31.11 18.33
C ASP A 684 -11.14 -31.02 17.25
N LEU A 685 -11.40 -31.62 16.07
CA LEU A 685 -10.52 -31.53 14.91
C LEU A 685 -10.49 -30.12 14.28
N LEU A 686 -11.58 -29.36 14.38
CA LEU A 686 -11.65 -27.98 13.90
C LEU A 686 -10.89 -27.01 14.83
N VAL A 687 -10.97 -27.19 16.15
CA VAL A 687 -10.22 -26.39 17.14
C VAL A 687 -8.72 -26.62 17.01
N SER A 688 -8.30 -27.88 16.84
CA SER A 688 -6.88 -28.24 16.65
C SER A 688 -6.28 -27.62 15.37
N ARG A 689 -7.05 -27.53 14.28
CA ARG A 689 -6.60 -26.97 12.98
C ARG A 689 -6.61 -25.44 12.90
N ALA A 690 -7.46 -24.78 13.69
CA ALA A 690 -7.58 -23.32 13.66
C ALA A 690 -6.35 -22.60 14.26
N ASN A 691 -5.74 -23.20 15.29
CA ASN A 691 -4.65 -22.56 16.05
C ASN A 691 -3.26 -23.08 15.71
N THR A 692 -3.13 -24.00 14.75
CA THR A 692 -1.85 -24.63 14.39
C THR A 692 -0.82 -23.60 13.91
N GLU A 693 -1.22 -22.59 13.14
CA GLU A 693 -0.29 -21.55 12.65
C GLU A 693 0.28 -20.72 13.81
N LEU A 694 -0.57 -20.24 14.72
CA LEU A 694 -0.16 -19.51 15.91
C LEU A 694 0.72 -20.35 16.84
N GLN A 695 0.33 -21.60 17.10
CA GLN A 695 1.12 -22.55 17.91
C GLN A 695 2.54 -22.68 17.37
N ASN A 696 2.69 -22.96 16.09
CA ASN A 696 4.00 -23.12 15.47
C ASN A 696 4.81 -21.82 15.53
N LYS A 697 4.16 -20.67 15.35
CA LYS A 697 4.82 -19.37 15.41
C LYS A 697 5.33 -19.03 16.81
N LEU A 698 4.53 -19.29 17.85
CA LEU A 698 4.94 -19.13 19.26
C LEU A 698 6.05 -20.12 19.63
N GLN A 699 5.95 -21.38 19.17
CA GLN A 699 6.99 -22.39 19.37
C GLN A 699 8.31 -21.96 18.70
N LEU A 700 8.25 -21.48 17.45
CA LEU A 700 9.42 -20.96 16.74
C LEU A 700 10.08 -19.80 17.50
N LEU A 701 9.27 -18.81 17.91
CA LEU A 701 9.76 -17.64 18.66
C LEU A 701 10.42 -18.05 19.98
N SER A 702 9.78 -18.93 20.76
CA SER A 702 10.33 -19.43 22.03
C SER A 702 11.64 -20.21 21.84
N ILE A 703 11.69 -21.10 20.84
CA ILE A 703 12.90 -21.85 20.48
C ILE A 703 14.05 -20.92 20.10
N LEU A 704 13.78 -19.90 19.28
CA LEU A 704 14.79 -18.93 18.86
C LEU A 704 15.30 -18.10 20.05
N ILE A 705 14.42 -17.68 20.96
CA ILE A 705 14.79 -17.00 22.21
C ILE A 705 15.72 -17.89 23.03
N ASN A 706 15.36 -19.16 23.23
CA ASN A 706 16.14 -20.11 24.01
C ASN A 706 17.54 -20.36 23.39
N ILE A 707 17.60 -20.60 22.07
CA ILE A 707 18.88 -20.78 21.34
C ILE A 707 19.78 -19.56 21.50
N ILE A 708 19.26 -18.36 21.21
CA ILE A 708 20.05 -17.13 21.24
C ILE A 708 20.49 -16.81 22.67
N ALA A 709 19.61 -16.94 23.66
CA ALA A 709 19.96 -16.70 25.06
C ALA A 709 21.09 -17.62 25.54
N TYR A 710 21.02 -18.91 25.21
CA TYR A 710 22.05 -19.87 25.60
C TYR A 710 23.39 -19.60 24.92
N ARG A 711 23.39 -19.29 23.62
CA ARG A 711 24.61 -18.95 22.86
C ARG A 711 25.24 -17.65 23.33
N LEU A 712 24.43 -16.65 23.66
CA LEU A 712 24.94 -15.41 24.24
C LEU A 712 25.57 -15.66 25.62
N MET A 713 24.95 -16.49 26.48
CA MET A 713 25.51 -16.87 27.78
C MET A 713 26.81 -17.67 27.67
N GLU A 714 26.94 -18.55 26.68
CA GLU A 714 28.18 -19.30 26.39
C GLU A 714 29.33 -18.34 26.03
N VAL A 715 29.05 -17.33 25.21
CA VAL A 715 30.08 -16.43 24.66
C VAL A 715 30.44 -15.29 25.63
N ARG A 716 29.47 -14.73 26.38
CA ARG A 716 29.65 -13.57 27.30
C ARG A 716 28.73 -13.66 28.55
N PRO A 717 28.97 -14.60 29.48
CA PRO A 717 28.02 -14.92 30.55
C PRO A 717 27.72 -13.74 31.48
N GLN A 718 28.72 -12.94 31.87
CA GLN A 718 28.52 -11.84 32.83
C GLN A 718 27.64 -10.71 32.26
N LYS A 719 27.90 -10.27 31.02
CA LYS A 719 27.15 -9.17 30.37
C LYS A 719 25.71 -9.60 30.04
N VAL A 720 25.55 -10.83 29.54
CA VAL A 720 24.24 -11.37 29.16
C VAL A 720 23.38 -11.67 30.38
N ARG A 721 23.98 -12.14 31.49
CA ARG A 721 23.31 -12.28 32.79
C ARG A 721 22.69 -10.97 33.25
N THR A 722 23.48 -9.90 33.25
CA THR A 722 23.02 -8.57 33.67
C THR A 722 21.87 -8.10 32.79
N PHE A 723 21.99 -8.26 31.47
CA PHE A 723 20.94 -7.93 30.51
C PHE A 723 19.64 -8.71 30.76
N ILE A 724 19.70 -10.04 30.91
CA ILE A 724 18.51 -10.88 31.14
C ILE A 724 17.83 -10.50 32.46
N ARG A 725 18.58 -10.29 33.55
CA ARG A 725 17.98 -9.87 34.83
C ARG A 725 17.22 -8.57 34.71
N GLN A 726 17.84 -7.59 34.06
CA GLN A 726 17.22 -6.29 33.82
C GLN A 726 16.01 -6.38 32.88
N LEU A 727 16.05 -7.25 31.86
CA LEU A 727 14.90 -7.56 30.99
C LEU A 727 13.70 -8.11 31.78
N LEU A 728 13.97 -9.02 32.72
CA LEU A 728 12.94 -9.63 33.56
C LEU A 728 12.41 -8.65 34.62
N GLU A 729 13.28 -7.91 35.30
CA GLU A 729 12.90 -6.88 36.29
C GLU A 729 12.02 -5.79 35.67
N ALA A 730 12.35 -5.35 34.45
CA ALA A 730 11.54 -4.38 33.72
C ALA A 730 10.18 -4.94 33.29
N SER A 731 10.09 -6.26 33.04
CA SER A 731 8.83 -6.94 32.72
C SER A 731 7.94 -7.11 33.97
N ASP A 732 8.54 -7.42 35.13
CA ASP A 732 7.88 -7.60 36.44
C ASP A 732 7.40 -6.29 37.07
N GLY A 733 8.11 -5.17 36.87
CA GLY A 733 7.72 -3.85 37.37
C GLY A 733 6.35 -3.37 36.86
N SER A 734 5.93 -3.84 35.67
CA SER A 734 4.62 -3.53 35.10
C SER A 734 3.45 -4.24 35.80
N ALA A 735 3.72 -5.38 36.47
CA ALA A 735 2.69 -6.16 37.16
C ALA A 735 2.27 -5.55 38.52
N LYS A 736 3.10 -4.68 39.13
CA LYS A 736 2.81 -4.05 40.43
C LYS A 736 2.15 -2.67 40.35
N SER A 737 2.15 -1.99 39.19
CA SER A 737 1.62 -0.62 39.07
C SER A 737 0.24 -0.50 38.41
N GLY A 738 -0.38 -1.60 37.96
CA GLY A 738 -1.72 -1.56 37.35
C GLY A 738 -1.79 -0.85 35.99
N VAL A 739 -0.63 -0.62 35.36
CA VAL A 739 -0.49 0.02 34.06
C VAL A 739 -0.66 -1.01 32.93
N SER A 740 -1.43 -0.69 31.89
CA SER A 740 -1.58 -1.55 30.71
C SER A 740 -0.26 -1.66 29.94
N ALA A 741 0.04 -2.84 29.40
CA ALA A 741 1.31 -3.18 28.76
C ALA A 741 1.77 -2.23 27.61
N GLY A 742 0.91 -1.35 27.11
CA GLY A 742 1.28 -0.37 26.09
C GLY A 742 2.17 0.80 26.57
N GLU A 743 2.28 1.05 27.87
CA GLU A 743 3.20 2.08 28.42
C GLU A 743 4.65 1.57 28.59
N ILE A 744 4.89 0.26 28.43
CA ILE A 744 6.24 -0.34 28.49
C ILE A 744 7.10 0.15 27.31
N HIS A 745 6.50 0.59 26.21
CA HIS A 745 7.21 0.81 24.95
C HIS A 745 7.96 2.14 24.80
N ASP A 746 7.63 3.21 25.55
CA ASP A 746 8.31 4.51 25.38
C ASP A 746 9.24 4.86 26.56
N SER A 747 8.90 4.46 27.79
CA SER A 747 9.77 4.59 28.98
C SER A 747 10.78 3.44 29.07
N GLY A 748 10.35 2.22 28.72
CA GLY A 748 11.19 1.03 28.63
C GLY A 748 12.14 1.05 27.44
N ALA A 749 11.73 1.49 26.24
CA ALA A 749 12.64 1.48 25.07
C ALA A 749 13.86 2.40 25.23
N LYS A 750 13.72 3.52 25.96
CA LYS A 750 14.84 4.38 26.33
C LYS A 750 15.75 3.69 27.38
N SER A 751 15.15 3.13 28.43
CA SER A 751 15.84 2.32 29.45
C SER A 751 16.60 1.14 28.83
N PHE A 752 15.97 0.39 27.92
CA PHE A 752 16.55 -0.76 27.21
C PHE A 752 17.61 -0.36 26.19
N ARG A 753 17.45 0.78 25.51
CA ARG A 753 18.49 1.33 24.64
C ARG A 753 19.71 1.75 25.45
N ASP A 754 19.51 2.40 26.60
CA ASP A 754 20.58 2.76 27.52
C ASP A 754 21.23 1.49 28.12
N LEU A 755 20.43 0.49 28.49
CA LEU A 755 20.87 -0.84 28.95
C LEU A 755 21.74 -1.57 27.90
N MET A 756 21.34 -1.49 26.64
CA MET A 756 22.06 -2.04 25.50
C MET A 756 23.36 -1.28 25.23
N VAL A 757 23.36 0.05 25.37
CA VAL A 757 24.54 0.90 25.15
C VAL A 757 25.56 0.80 26.29
N GLU A 758 25.14 0.61 27.54
CA GLU A 758 26.02 0.45 28.71
C GLU A 758 26.71 -0.93 28.76
N ASN A 759 26.01 -1.99 28.34
CA ASN A 759 26.52 -3.38 28.44
C ASN A 759 27.30 -3.86 27.21
N VAL A 760 27.34 -3.10 26.11
CA VAL A 760 27.93 -3.55 24.83
C VAL A 760 29.13 -2.71 24.43
N GLU A 761 30.29 -3.35 24.30
CA GLU A 761 31.44 -2.72 23.68
C GLU A 761 31.18 -2.56 22.16
N PRO A 762 31.41 -1.39 21.56
CA PRO A 762 31.10 -1.14 20.13
C PRO A 762 31.80 -2.06 19.13
N ARG A 763 32.78 -2.87 19.57
CA ARG A 763 33.56 -3.81 18.76
C ARG A 763 33.11 -5.28 18.89
N ASP A 764 32.18 -5.60 19.78
CA ASP A 764 31.66 -6.96 19.95
C ASP A 764 30.44 -7.17 19.02
N GLU A 765 30.68 -7.70 17.82
CA GLU A 765 29.62 -7.93 16.81
C GLU A 765 28.52 -8.89 17.29
N VAL A 766 28.86 -9.84 18.17
CA VAL A 766 27.93 -10.84 18.70
C VAL A 766 26.96 -10.19 19.67
N LEU A 767 27.45 -9.40 20.64
CA LEU A 767 26.57 -8.70 21.58
C LEU A 767 25.82 -7.54 20.92
N SER A 768 26.47 -6.79 20.03
CA SER A 768 25.85 -5.64 19.35
C SER A 768 24.73 -5.99 18.39
N THR A 769 24.65 -7.25 17.96
CA THR A 769 23.56 -7.78 17.13
C THR A 769 22.64 -8.70 17.93
N GLY A 770 23.20 -9.57 18.77
CA GLY A 770 22.48 -10.63 19.46
C GLY A 770 21.58 -10.15 20.60
N LEU A 771 22.01 -9.17 21.40
CA LEU A 771 21.14 -8.62 22.46
C LEU A 771 19.92 -7.87 21.89
N PRO A 772 20.09 -6.98 20.88
CA PRO A 772 18.95 -6.39 20.18
C PRO A 772 18.01 -7.42 19.53
N LEU A 773 18.56 -8.48 18.93
CA LEU A 773 17.76 -9.55 18.33
C LEU A 773 16.98 -10.34 19.39
N LEU A 774 17.61 -10.67 20.52
CA LEU A 774 16.95 -11.34 21.66
C LEU A 774 15.79 -10.49 22.20
N LEU A 775 16.00 -9.18 22.34
CA LEU A 775 14.96 -8.24 22.75
C LEU A 775 13.80 -8.20 21.75
N ALA A 776 14.09 -8.10 20.45
CA ALA A 776 13.08 -8.07 19.41
C ALA A 776 12.25 -9.36 19.39
N LEU A 777 12.89 -10.53 19.50
CA LEU A 777 12.21 -11.82 19.60
C LEU A 777 11.32 -11.91 20.85
N TRP A 778 11.84 -11.48 22.00
CA TRP A 778 11.09 -11.41 23.26
C TRP A 778 9.83 -10.54 23.12
N GLN A 779 9.97 -9.34 22.56
CA GLN A 779 8.87 -8.40 22.36
C GLN A 779 7.81 -8.96 21.40
N VAL A 780 8.23 -9.57 20.29
CA VAL A 780 7.29 -10.16 19.32
C VAL A 780 6.58 -11.39 19.90
N LEU A 781 7.26 -12.23 20.67
CA LEU A 781 6.62 -13.34 21.38
C LEU A 781 5.57 -12.82 22.37
N HIS A 782 5.93 -11.85 23.22
CA HIS A 782 5.00 -11.23 24.17
C HIS A 782 3.80 -10.61 23.46
N TYR A 783 4.02 -9.93 22.33
CA TYR A 783 2.94 -9.34 21.54
C TYR A 783 1.99 -10.40 20.98
N HIS A 784 2.50 -11.47 20.39
CA HIS A 784 1.66 -12.57 19.91
C HIS A 784 0.92 -13.26 21.06
N ILE A 785 1.56 -13.45 22.23
CA ILE A 785 0.87 -13.97 23.40
C ILE A 785 -0.26 -13.01 23.82
N GLU A 786 0.01 -11.71 23.91
CA GLU A 786 -1.01 -10.76 24.38
C GLU A 786 -2.18 -10.56 23.41
N GLN A 787 -1.90 -10.47 22.11
CA GLN A 787 -2.90 -10.17 21.08
C GLN A 787 -3.63 -11.42 20.56
N GLU A 788 -2.92 -12.54 20.41
CA GLU A 788 -3.42 -13.70 19.66
C GLU A 788 -3.74 -14.90 20.57
N VAL A 789 -3.25 -14.97 21.82
CA VAL A 789 -3.65 -16.03 22.76
C VAL A 789 -4.93 -15.63 23.50
N PRO A 790 -6.05 -16.34 23.27
CA PRO A 790 -7.35 -15.90 23.76
C PRO A 790 -7.52 -16.02 25.27
N HIS A 791 -6.98 -17.09 25.87
CA HIS A 791 -7.23 -17.42 27.26
C HIS A 791 -6.31 -16.65 28.21
N LYS A 792 -6.88 -15.78 29.07
CA LYS A 792 -6.11 -14.91 29.98
C LYS A 792 -5.18 -15.69 30.93
N LEU A 793 -5.66 -16.79 31.53
CA LEU A 793 -4.82 -17.63 32.39
C LEU A 793 -3.64 -18.23 31.63
N LEU A 794 -3.88 -18.64 30.36
CA LEU A 794 -2.83 -19.20 29.52
C LEU A 794 -1.81 -18.13 29.12
N ARG A 795 -2.25 -16.91 28.79
CA ARG A 795 -1.35 -15.77 28.56
C ARG A 795 -0.42 -15.52 29.73
N THR A 796 -0.99 -15.39 30.93
CA THR A 796 -0.21 -15.17 32.16
C THR A 796 0.77 -16.31 32.40
N ARG A 797 0.36 -17.57 32.15
CA ARG A 797 1.25 -18.72 32.30
C ARG A 797 2.37 -18.73 31.25
N LEU A 798 2.06 -18.53 29.98
CA LEU A 798 3.05 -18.51 28.89
C LEU A 798 4.13 -17.44 29.11
N VAL A 799 3.71 -16.22 29.46
CA VAL A 799 4.62 -15.12 29.80
C VAL A 799 5.51 -15.48 30.99
N LYS A 800 4.90 -15.98 32.08
CA LYS A 800 5.62 -16.36 33.29
C LYS A 800 6.65 -17.47 33.03
N GLU A 801 6.26 -18.51 32.30
CA GLU A 801 7.14 -19.65 31.98
C GLU A 801 8.28 -19.24 31.05
N GLN A 802 8.02 -18.38 30.07
CA GLN A 802 9.07 -17.84 29.21
C GLN A 802 10.08 -16.96 29.97
N ALA A 803 9.62 -16.21 30.98
CA ALA A 803 10.46 -15.44 31.90
C ALA A 803 11.30 -16.35 32.80
N GLU A 804 10.67 -17.37 33.40
CA GLU A 804 11.34 -18.36 34.24
C GLU A 804 12.39 -19.14 33.47
N LEU A 805 12.13 -19.49 32.20
CA LEU A 805 13.11 -20.13 31.31
C LEU A 805 14.39 -19.29 31.19
N LEU A 806 14.29 -17.99 30.87
CA LEU A 806 15.45 -17.12 30.77
C LEU A 806 16.20 -16.97 32.10
N ASN A 807 15.46 -16.84 33.22
CA ASN A 807 16.06 -16.78 34.55
C ASN A 807 16.81 -18.08 34.89
N ASN A 808 16.25 -19.23 34.51
CA ASN A 808 16.84 -20.52 34.79
C ASN A 808 18.07 -20.78 33.91
N ILE A 809 18.09 -20.32 32.66
CA ILE A 809 19.33 -20.33 31.85
C ILE A 809 20.44 -19.59 32.61
N VAL A 810 20.17 -18.39 33.14
CA VAL A 810 21.15 -17.64 33.94
C VAL A 810 21.58 -18.42 35.19
N ARG A 811 20.63 -18.91 35.99
CA ARG A 811 20.91 -19.64 37.24
C ARG A 811 21.70 -20.93 37.00
N SER A 812 21.51 -21.60 35.86
CA SER A 812 22.27 -22.81 35.53
C SER A 812 23.77 -22.55 35.43
N TYR A 813 24.17 -21.44 34.81
CA TYR A 813 25.57 -21.02 34.71
C TYR A 813 26.14 -20.58 36.08
N GLU A 814 25.32 -19.95 36.93
CA GLU A 814 25.74 -19.54 38.28
C GLU A 814 25.99 -20.75 39.18
N LEU A 815 25.10 -21.73 39.18
CA LEU A 815 25.27 -22.94 39.97
C LEU A 815 26.39 -23.84 39.42
N ALA A 816 26.66 -23.80 38.11
CA ALA A 816 27.75 -24.55 37.48
C ALA A 816 29.15 -23.99 37.79
N THR A 817 29.28 -22.70 38.13
CA THR A 817 30.59 -22.05 38.36
C THR A 817 31.01 -22.19 39.82
N PRO A 818 32.16 -22.83 40.14
CA PRO A 818 32.66 -22.87 41.52
C PRO A 818 33.04 -21.46 41.97
N CYS A 819 32.47 -20.98 43.07
CA CYS A 819 32.88 -19.71 43.68
C CYS A 819 34.25 -19.90 44.34
N ASN A 820 35.27 -19.16 43.92
CA ASN A 820 36.60 -19.18 44.56
C ASN A 820 36.61 -18.55 45.97
N ASP A 821 35.50 -17.98 46.44
CA ASP A 821 35.40 -17.24 47.71
C ASP A 821 34.99 -18.09 48.93
N ASP A 822 34.76 -19.40 48.76
CA ASP A 822 34.39 -20.30 49.87
C ASP A 822 35.56 -20.72 50.79
N ALA A 823 36.67 -19.99 50.76
CA ALA A 823 37.76 -20.16 51.72
C ALA A 823 37.45 -19.55 53.11
N ASN A 824 36.40 -18.72 53.25
CA ASN A 824 36.09 -18.02 54.51
C ASN A 824 34.61 -17.99 54.93
N ALA A 825 33.74 -18.84 54.36
CA ALA A 825 32.34 -18.91 54.76
C ALA A 825 32.10 -19.97 55.86
N THR A 826 32.53 -19.66 57.09
CA THR A 826 31.95 -20.28 58.29
C THR A 826 30.51 -19.78 58.47
N SER A 827 29.53 -20.48 57.87
CA SER A 827 28.12 -20.66 58.31
C SER A 827 27.12 -20.90 57.17
N ALA A 828 27.20 -22.07 56.51
CA ALA A 828 26.05 -22.72 55.86
C ALA A 828 26.28 -24.23 55.75
N ALA A 829 26.63 -24.86 56.88
CA ALA A 829 26.72 -26.32 57.00
C ALA A 829 25.31 -26.93 56.99
N GLY A 830 25.02 -27.89 56.09
CA GLY A 830 23.91 -28.83 56.30
C GLY A 830 23.06 -29.32 55.11
N ARG A 831 23.32 -28.97 53.83
CA ARG A 831 22.56 -29.57 52.71
C ARG A 831 23.27 -30.84 52.16
N PRO A 832 22.58 -32.00 52.05
CA PRO A 832 23.13 -33.20 51.41
C PRO A 832 23.58 -32.96 49.96
N LEU A 833 24.57 -33.71 49.46
CA LEU A 833 25.06 -33.63 48.06
C LEU A 833 23.91 -33.81 47.05
N GLU A 834 22.97 -34.68 47.38
CA GLU A 834 21.75 -34.95 46.62
C GLU A 834 20.86 -33.70 46.52
N GLY A 835 20.79 -32.89 47.59
CA GLY A 835 20.01 -31.64 47.59
C GLY A 835 20.59 -30.59 46.64
N LYS A 836 21.92 -30.46 46.58
CA LYS A 836 22.60 -29.55 45.64
C LYS A 836 22.44 -30.00 44.18
N PHE A 837 22.49 -31.32 43.94
CA PHE A 837 22.25 -31.89 42.63
C PHE A 837 20.81 -31.64 42.15
N LEU A 838 19.82 -31.88 43.02
CA LEU A 838 18.42 -31.63 42.72
C LEU A 838 18.15 -30.15 42.40
N GLU A 839 18.75 -29.23 43.16
CA GLU A 839 18.64 -27.78 42.94
C GLU A 839 19.23 -27.37 41.57
N TYR A 840 20.38 -27.92 41.20
CA TYR A 840 20.99 -27.68 39.89
C TYR A 840 20.13 -28.21 38.75
N VAL A 841 19.69 -29.47 38.83
CA VAL A 841 18.92 -30.11 37.75
C VAL A 841 17.57 -29.43 37.58
N ALA A 842 16.91 -29.00 38.65
CA ALA A 842 15.63 -28.29 38.56
C ALA A 842 15.71 -27.03 37.69
N VAL A 843 16.86 -26.36 37.67
CA VAL A 843 17.11 -25.18 36.86
C VAL A 843 17.59 -25.59 35.45
N GLN A 844 18.59 -26.46 35.37
CA GLN A 844 19.19 -26.90 34.12
C GLN A 844 18.19 -27.62 33.19
N ALA A 845 17.23 -28.35 33.77
CA ALA A 845 16.25 -29.12 33.02
C ALA A 845 15.35 -28.24 32.14
N THR A 846 15.06 -27.03 32.61
CA THR A 846 14.14 -26.10 31.92
C THR A 846 14.62 -25.69 30.53
N ARG A 847 15.92 -25.83 30.19
CA ARG A 847 16.43 -25.58 28.83
C ARG A 847 15.72 -26.41 27.75
N TRP A 848 15.15 -27.55 28.13
CA TRP A 848 14.35 -28.41 27.24
C TRP A 848 12.98 -27.82 26.92
N GLN A 849 12.54 -26.80 27.65
CA GLN A 849 11.34 -25.97 27.42
C GLN A 849 10.05 -26.78 27.20
N ALA A 850 9.99 -28.03 27.65
CA ALA A 850 8.86 -28.91 27.37
C ALA A 850 7.57 -28.38 28.01
N THR A 851 7.68 -27.79 29.20
CA THR A 851 6.56 -27.13 29.88
C THR A 851 5.97 -26.02 29.03
N LEU A 852 6.79 -25.11 28.51
CA LEU A 852 6.34 -23.99 27.69
C LEU A 852 5.76 -24.45 26.35
N LEU A 853 6.39 -25.43 25.69
CA LEU A 853 5.90 -25.99 24.43
C LEU A 853 4.54 -26.67 24.60
N LEU A 854 4.36 -27.44 25.68
CA LEU A 854 3.07 -28.07 26.01
C LEU A 854 1.99 -27.03 26.33
N LEU A 855 2.34 -25.96 27.04
CA LEU A 855 1.43 -24.85 27.30
C LEU A 855 1.02 -24.14 26.00
N ILE A 856 1.92 -23.99 25.02
CA ILE A 856 1.54 -23.47 23.70
C ILE A 856 0.57 -24.43 23.01
N ASP A 857 0.78 -25.75 23.12
CA ASP A 857 -0.10 -26.75 22.53
C ASP A 857 -1.50 -26.77 23.18
N VAL A 858 -1.68 -26.22 24.40
CA VAL A 858 -3.01 -26.00 25.01
C VAL A 858 -3.90 -25.09 24.17
N LEU A 859 -3.34 -24.31 23.23
CA LEU A 859 -4.14 -23.57 22.24
C LEU A 859 -5.05 -24.48 21.39
N ALA A 860 -4.77 -25.78 21.31
CA ALA A 860 -5.64 -26.75 20.62
C ALA A 860 -6.82 -27.22 21.50
N LEU A 861 -6.83 -26.90 22.80
CA LEU A 861 -7.91 -27.27 23.70
C LEU A 861 -9.06 -26.24 23.65
N ALA A 862 -10.29 -26.72 23.81
CA ALA A 862 -11.44 -25.87 24.05
C ALA A 862 -11.24 -25.04 25.33
N SER A 863 -11.75 -23.80 25.36
CA SER A 863 -11.52 -22.86 26.47
C SER A 863 -11.96 -23.39 27.83
N GLU A 864 -12.99 -24.24 27.88
CA GLU A 864 -13.50 -24.88 29.11
C GLU A 864 -12.48 -25.84 29.74
N LEU A 865 -11.56 -26.35 28.92
CA LEU A 865 -10.54 -27.30 29.35
C LEU A 865 -9.28 -26.61 29.91
N VAL A 866 -9.20 -25.28 29.83
CA VAL A 866 -8.04 -24.50 30.27
C VAL A 866 -8.24 -24.00 31.71
N THR A 867 -8.12 -24.91 32.69
CA THR A 867 -8.26 -24.60 34.12
C THR A 867 -6.91 -24.58 34.84
N PRO A 868 -6.78 -23.88 35.99
CA PRO A 868 -5.54 -23.87 36.78
C PRO A 868 -5.03 -25.27 37.11
N GLU A 869 -5.92 -26.17 37.52
CA GLU A 869 -5.59 -27.54 37.92
C GLU A 869 -4.98 -28.34 36.75
N ARG A 870 -5.52 -28.14 35.55
CA ARG A 870 -5.05 -28.81 34.32
C ARG A 870 -3.74 -28.23 33.82
N LEU A 871 -3.57 -26.91 33.88
CA LEU A 871 -2.30 -26.27 33.53
C LEU A 871 -1.20 -26.66 34.52
N ASP A 872 -1.51 -26.74 35.82
CA ASP A 872 -0.55 -27.21 36.82
C ASP A 872 -0.21 -28.68 36.59
N PHE A 873 -1.19 -29.54 36.26
CA PHE A 873 -0.92 -30.94 35.93
C PHE A 873 -0.05 -31.08 34.67
N LEU A 874 -0.32 -30.28 33.62
CA LEU A 874 0.51 -30.22 32.42
C LEU A 874 1.92 -29.70 32.71
N THR A 875 2.06 -28.74 33.63
CA THR A 875 3.37 -28.25 34.09
C THR A 875 4.19 -29.39 34.68
N ARG A 876 3.59 -30.25 35.51
CA ARG A 876 4.28 -31.41 36.10
C ARG A 876 4.66 -32.47 35.06
N ILE A 877 3.84 -32.64 34.01
CA ILE A 877 4.21 -33.46 32.84
C ILE A 877 5.44 -32.85 32.15
N GLY A 878 5.43 -31.54 31.91
CA GLY A 878 6.55 -30.79 31.35
C GLY A 878 7.83 -30.93 32.16
N GLU A 879 7.76 -30.75 33.48
CA GLU A 879 8.90 -30.93 34.40
C GLU A 879 9.49 -32.35 34.38
N TYR A 880 8.65 -33.37 34.22
CA TYR A 880 9.10 -34.75 34.05
C TYR A 880 9.82 -34.95 32.72
N MET A 881 9.26 -34.41 31.63
CA MET A 881 9.87 -34.48 30.30
C MET A 881 11.18 -33.69 30.22
N GLU A 882 11.25 -32.51 30.83
CA GLU A 882 12.45 -31.68 30.92
C GLU A 882 13.58 -32.41 31.67
N TRP A 883 13.23 -33.15 32.74
CA TRP A 883 14.17 -33.99 33.48
C TRP A 883 14.74 -35.10 32.60
N GLU A 884 13.87 -35.93 32.02
CA GLU A 884 14.27 -37.05 31.15
C GLU A 884 15.10 -36.58 29.96
N GLY A 885 14.62 -35.54 29.27
CA GLY A 885 15.30 -34.93 28.13
C GLY A 885 16.67 -34.38 28.49
N SER A 886 16.78 -33.66 29.62
CA SER A 886 18.04 -33.03 30.00
C SER A 886 19.08 -34.04 30.47
N ILE A 887 18.69 -35.07 31.23
CA ILE A 887 19.59 -36.14 31.67
C ILE A 887 20.10 -36.94 30.46
N ALA A 888 19.20 -37.33 29.55
CA ALA A 888 19.57 -38.08 28.35
C ALA A 888 20.54 -37.28 27.46
N HIS A 889 20.24 -36.00 27.23
CA HIS A 889 21.13 -35.10 26.47
C HIS A 889 22.49 -34.89 27.16
N ASP A 890 22.50 -34.61 28.47
CA ASP A 890 23.74 -34.30 29.20
C ASP A 890 24.68 -35.50 29.29
N VAL A 891 24.14 -36.71 29.48
CA VAL A 891 24.93 -37.95 29.42
C VAL A 891 25.43 -38.23 28.00
N ALA A 892 24.65 -37.94 26.97
CA ALA A 892 25.11 -38.13 25.59
C ALA A 892 26.25 -37.16 25.22
N ARG A 893 26.24 -35.93 25.77
CA ARG A 893 27.11 -34.83 25.35
C ARG A 893 28.23 -34.47 26.34
N TYR A 894 28.30 -35.07 27.52
CA TYR A 894 29.22 -34.67 28.60
C TYR A 894 30.71 -34.54 28.18
N GLN A 895 31.20 -35.38 27.27
CA GLN A 895 32.59 -35.32 26.79
C GLN A 895 32.89 -34.02 26.04
N ARG A 896 31.93 -33.55 25.22
CA ARG A 896 32.04 -32.28 24.49
C ARG A 896 31.85 -31.11 25.45
N ASP A 897 30.84 -31.19 26.32
CA ASP A 897 30.52 -30.11 27.26
C ASP A 897 31.63 -29.89 28.30
N ALA A 898 32.38 -30.94 28.65
CA ALA A 898 33.56 -30.83 29.52
C ALA A 898 34.66 -29.96 28.89
N THR A 899 34.77 -29.95 27.56
CA THR A 899 35.72 -29.09 26.84
C THR A 899 35.20 -27.68 26.62
N GLU A 900 33.89 -27.54 26.37
CA GLU A 900 33.22 -26.25 26.09
C GLU A 900 32.86 -25.47 27.38
N ARG A 901 33.04 -26.07 28.58
CA ARG A 901 32.65 -25.53 29.91
C ARG A 901 31.17 -25.12 29.98
N VAL A 902 30.33 -25.90 29.32
CA VAL A 902 28.89 -25.68 29.22
C VAL A 902 28.18 -26.34 30.41
N PRO A 903 27.12 -25.73 30.99
CA PRO A 903 26.33 -26.35 32.05
C PRO A 903 25.83 -27.75 31.67
N ASN A 904 26.16 -28.75 32.50
CA ASN A 904 25.82 -30.15 32.26
C ASN A 904 25.59 -30.88 33.61
N ALA A 905 24.44 -31.53 33.77
CA ALA A 905 24.03 -32.18 35.02
C ALA A 905 24.93 -33.35 35.43
N PHE A 906 25.45 -34.11 34.45
CA PHE A 906 26.35 -35.22 34.74
C PHE A 906 27.72 -34.72 35.21
N LEU A 907 28.27 -33.69 34.54
CA LEU A 907 29.52 -33.07 34.97
C LEU A 907 29.39 -32.43 36.35
N PHE A 908 28.26 -31.77 36.64
CA PHE A 908 27.99 -31.22 37.96
C PHE A 908 27.96 -32.32 39.04
N TRP A 909 27.29 -33.44 38.77
CA TRP A 909 27.21 -34.57 39.71
C TRP A 909 28.57 -35.22 39.99
N LEU A 910 29.43 -35.33 38.97
CA LEU A 910 30.81 -35.80 39.12
C LEU A 910 31.64 -34.84 39.97
N SER A 911 31.55 -33.53 39.69
CA SER A 911 32.26 -32.49 40.45
C SER A 911 31.88 -32.47 41.93
N GLN A 912 30.59 -32.63 42.26
CA GLN A 912 30.13 -32.71 43.65
C GLN A 912 30.69 -33.91 44.43
N ARG A 913 31.14 -34.95 43.72
CA ARG A 913 31.71 -36.19 44.29
C ARG A 913 33.24 -36.24 44.20
N GLY A 914 33.87 -35.17 43.71
CA GLY A 914 35.32 -35.11 43.52
C GLY A 914 35.83 -36.05 42.42
N ILE A 915 34.97 -36.49 41.50
CA ILE A 915 35.33 -37.41 40.42
C ILE A 915 35.81 -36.59 39.21
N PRO A 916 37.02 -36.85 38.66
CA PRO A 916 37.50 -36.19 37.45
C PRO A 916 36.58 -36.43 36.25
N HIS A 917 36.32 -35.40 35.44
CA HIS A 917 35.43 -35.50 34.27
C HIS A 917 35.90 -36.55 33.25
N SER A 918 37.22 -36.83 33.18
CA SER A 918 37.82 -37.86 32.35
C SER A 918 37.37 -39.28 32.71
N GLU A 919 37.00 -39.53 33.97
CA GLU A 919 36.59 -40.85 34.47
C GLU A 919 35.07 -41.07 34.43
N GLY A 920 34.32 -40.07 33.97
CA GLY A 920 32.85 -40.06 33.99
C GLY A 920 32.21 -41.32 33.41
N LYS A 921 32.78 -41.92 32.36
CA LYS A 921 32.21 -43.10 31.69
C LYS A 921 31.97 -44.29 32.63
N GLN A 922 32.82 -44.48 33.63
CA GLN A 922 32.68 -45.59 34.61
C GLN A 922 31.54 -45.35 35.61
N TYR A 923 31.18 -44.08 35.81
CA TYR A 923 30.17 -43.64 36.76
C TYR A 923 28.82 -43.34 36.11
N GLU A 924 28.70 -43.45 34.80
CA GLU A 924 27.46 -43.25 34.06
C GLU A 924 26.34 -44.15 34.61
N GLY A 925 26.61 -45.44 34.83
CA GLY A 925 25.63 -46.36 35.40
C GLY A 925 25.24 -46.01 36.85
N ALA A 926 26.14 -45.44 37.63
CA ALA A 926 25.85 -44.98 38.99
C ALA A 926 24.99 -43.70 38.98
N PHE A 927 25.28 -42.78 38.07
CA PHE A 927 24.50 -41.56 37.86
C PHE A 927 23.09 -41.88 37.36
N ARG A 928 22.97 -42.73 36.32
CA ARG A 928 21.67 -43.17 35.80
C ARG A 928 20.82 -43.83 36.89
N ARG A 929 21.38 -44.69 37.74
CA ARG A 929 20.63 -45.25 38.89
C ARG A 929 20.02 -44.17 39.80
N VAL A 930 20.72 -43.08 40.05
CA VAL A 930 20.20 -41.96 40.87
C VAL A 930 19.17 -41.14 40.09
N ALA A 931 19.49 -40.78 38.85
CA ALA A 931 18.62 -39.95 38.01
C ALA A 931 17.31 -40.66 37.63
N ASP A 932 17.38 -41.95 37.31
CA ASP A 932 16.24 -42.80 36.93
C ASP A 932 15.34 -43.07 38.15
N ALA A 933 15.91 -43.25 39.35
CA ALA A 933 15.13 -43.41 40.57
C ALA A 933 14.33 -42.14 40.91
N LEU A 934 14.92 -40.96 40.69
CA LEU A 934 14.24 -39.67 40.88
C LEU A 934 13.19 -39.41 39.80
N ALA A 935 13.45 -39.83 38.56
CA ALA A 935 12.48 -39.76 37.48
C ALA A 935 11.29 -40.70 37.73
N ALA A 936 11.55 -41.92 38.23
CA ALA A 936 10.51 -42.87 38.62
C ALA A 936 9.62 -42.30 39.73
N ASP A 937 10.20 -41.66 40.75
CA ASP A 937 9.42 -40.98 41.80
C ASP A 937 8.55 -39.84 41.25
N LYS A 938 9.07 -39.04 40.31
CA LYS A 938 8.28 -37.99 39.62
C LYS A 938 7.11 -38.60 38.83
N TRP A 939 7.35 -39.70 38.11
CA TRP A 939 6.32 -40.41 37.35
C TRP A 939 5.27 -41.05 38.26
N ASP A 940 5.69 -41.69 39.36
CA ASP A 940 4.78 -42.28 40.34
C ASP A 940 3.90 -41.22 41.01
N ARG A 941 4.44 -40.03 41.30
CA ARG A 941 3.66 -38.90 41.81
C ARG A 941 2.63 -38.40 40.78
N LEU A 942 3.01 -38.31 39.50
CA LEU A 942 2.07 -37.98 38.42
C LEU A 942 0.95 -39.01 38.30
N LEU A 943 1.26 -40.31 38.38
CA LEU A 943 0.27 -41.39 38.36
C LEU A 943 -0.66 -41.35 39.58
N GLN A 944 -0.14 -41.07 40.77
CA GLN A 944 -0.94 -40.93 41.98
C GLN A 944 -1.88 -39.72 41.89
N GLU A 945 -1.40 -38.60 41.36
CA GLU A 945 -2.22 -37.41 41.14
C GLU A 945 -3.29 -37.65 40.07
N ALA A 946 -2.94 -38.32 38.98
CA ALA A 946 -3.90 -38.69 37.94
C ALA A 946 -5.04 -39.59 38.46
N ARG A 947 -4.76 -40.44 39.46
CA ARG A 947 -5.79 -41.24 40.16
C ARG A 947 -6.67 -40.41 41.10
N ARG A 948 -6.14 -39.32 41.68
CA ARG A 948 -6.87 -38.43 42.60
C ARG A 948 -7.78 -37.45 41.86
N ASP A 949 -7.29 -36.87 40.77
CA ASP A 949 -8.05 -35.97 39.90
C ASP A 949 -8.15 -36.53 38.48
N SER A 950 -9.04 -37.52 38.34
CA SER A 950 -9.28 -38.20 37.07
C SER A 950 -9.81 -37.25 35.98
N ARG A 951 -10.36 -36.07 36.33
CA ARG A 951 -10.89 -35.12 35.34
C ARG A 951 -9.79 -34.25 34.74
N ALA A 952 -8.82 -33.80 35.55
CA ALA A 952 -7.66 -33.07 35.02
C ALA A 952 -6.79 -33.99 34.16
N ALA A 953 -6.49 -35.20 34.65
CA ALA A 953 -5.65 -36.17 33.95
C ALA A 953 -6.27 -36.74 32.67
N ALA A 954 -7.60 -36.86 32.58
CA ALA A 954 -8.27 -37.31 31.36
C ALA A 954 -8.09 -36.35 30.16
N THR A 955 -7.63 -35.13 30.40
CA THR A 955 -7.35 -34.13 29.34
C THR A 955 -6.08 -34.45 28.57
N PHE A 956 -5.11 -35.15 29.18
CA PHE A 956 -3.78 -35.37 28.62
C PHE A 956 -3.43 -36.86 28.49
N SER A 957 -2.76 -37.24 27.41
CA SER A 957 -2.41 -38.63 27.14
C SER A 957 -1.12 -39.03 27.86
N LEU A 958 -1.21 -39.58 29.07
CA LEU A 958 -0.05 -40.17 29.77
C LEU A 958 0.68 -41.25 28.93
N PRO A 959 0.00 -42.13 28.16
CA PRO A 959 0.67 -43.02 27.24
C PRO A 959 1.46 -42.31 26.13
N ALA A 960 1.01 -41.11 25.70
CA ALA A 960 1.79 -40.30 24.77
C ALA A 960 3.05 -39.74 25.42
N VAL A 961 2.99 -39.34 26.70
CA VAL A 961 4.16 -38.90 27.47
C VAL A 961 5.21 -40.02 27.51
N GLU A 962 4.82 -41.26 27.82
CA GLU A 962 5.74 -42.40 27.82
C GLU A 962 6.36 -42.66 26.44
N ARG A 963 5.57 -42.55 25.36
CA ARG A 963 6.09 -42.69 23.99
C ARG A 963 7.11 -41.60 23.64
N VAL A 964 6.82 -40.35 23.97
CA VAL A 964 7.73 -39.22 23.72
C VAL A 964 9.02 -39.36 24.54
N VAL A 965 8.93 -39.76 25.81
CA VAL A 965 10.12 -40.05 26.64
C VAL A 965 10.91 -41.23 26.10
N GLY A 966 10.24 -42.27 25.59
CA GLY A 966 10.88 -43.38 24.88
C GLY A 966 11.68 -42.91 23.66
N LEU A 967 11.09 -42.03 22.84
CA LEU A 967 11.74 -41.42 21.68
C LEU A 967 12.96 -40.57 22.08
N ILE A 968 12.86 -39.79 23.15
CA ILE A 968 13.99 -39.04 23.72
C ILE A 968 15.15 -40.00 24.06
N ARG A 969 14.86 -41.10 24.77
CA ARG A 969 15.87 -42.09 25.14
C ARG A 969 16.47 -42.82 23.94
N GLU A 970 15.71 -42.99 22.86
CA GLU A 970 16.21 -43.56 21.60
C GLU A 970 17.16 -42.59 20.88
N ILE A 971 16.78 -41.31 20.79
CA ILE A 971 17.59 -40.25 20.16
C ILE A 971 18.95 -40.10 20.87
N TYR A 972 18.96 -40.19 22.20
CA TYR A 972 20.16 -39.97 23.02
C TYR A 972 20.81 -41.25 23.59
N GLY A 973 20.29 -42.43 23.27
CA GLY A 973 20.72 -43.71 23.84
C GLY A 973 21.93 -44.37 23.16
N ASP A 974 22.43 -45.45 23.78
CA ASP A 974 23.62 -46.21 23.35
C ASP A 974 23.46 -46.91 21.99
N HIS A 975 22.22 -47.13 21.54
CA HIS A 975 21.90 -47.82 20.28
C HIS A 975 21.75 -46.88 19.07
N SER A 976 22.04 -45.58 19.24
CA SER A 976 22.05 -44.59 18.15
C SER A 976 23.13 -44.94 17.11
N ARG A 977 22.78 -45.78 16.14
CA ARG A 977 23.69 -46.22 15.06
C ARG A 977 24.16 -45.02 14.24
N GLY A 978 25.42 -44.61 14.42
CA GLY A 978 26.19 -43.84 13.44
C GLY A 978 25.76 -42.40 13.13
N ILE A 979 24.59 -41.96 13.59
CA ILE A 979 24.15 -40.57 13.49
C ILE A 979 24.87 -39.82 14.62
N ARG A 980 25.97 -39.15 14.29
CA ARG A 980 26.76 -38.35 15.24
C ARG A 980 25.85 -37.39 16.01
N LYS A 981 25.53 -37.72 17.27
CA LYS A 981 25.18 -36.81 18.39
C LYS A 981 24.75 -35.40 17.96
N GLU A 982 23.65 -35.30 17.22
CA GLU A 982 23.06 -34.02 16.84
C GLU A 982 22.27 -33.55 18.06
N SER A 983 22.68 -32.44 18.69
CA SER A 983 21.90 -31.88 19.80
C SER A 983 20.55 -31.46 19.25
N PHE A 984 19.44 -32.00 19.76
CA PHE A 984 18.10 -31.45 19.48
C PHE A 984 17.91 -30.13 20.22
#